data_AF-V7H6F2-F1
#
_entry.id   AF-V7H6F2-F1
#
_cell.length_a   1.000
_cell.length_b   1.000
_cell.length_c   1.000
_cell.angle_alpha   90.00
_cell.angle_beta   90.00
_cell.angle_gamma   90.00
#
_symmetry.space_group_name_H-M   'P 1'
#
loop_
_entity.id
_entity.type
_entity.pdbx_description
1 polymer ?
#
loop_
_entity_poly.entity_id
_entity_poly.type
_entity_poly.pdbx_seq_one_letter_code
_entity_poly.pdbx_strand_id
1 'polypeptide(L)'
;MPNPSQTSDQWWVNDQTPDNPYGKSEDYGAFLTYLGALDRSITPAIAAGTLRINVSELNDHPEYKAAAIGALQMWASVTPLKFEIVDNAPYNSATDWMQVVSPELGEEDDGSAYSNDRYVSIGQRFHDTEVNKTDIGGYVFDSFIHEFGHEFGLNHPGLYNYSGPGGVQINYLNNATWTYDRQQYSVMSYFDGIDVGETSRWSASTPMMADIEAVIRRFFSTVDENGVRTYQHIDLNTADNVYGFGSAVDGYRLTSSGMQHDIGFVIHDTGGTDTIDFSGSTAGTILDLRAGQFSSVNGHSNNVSIFAGHNADGTDYYIENGIGSSYDDVLIGNDGANVLDGRGGGDRMAGNGGDDTYFVDSLDDIVREEANGGNDTVVLLNRNLNIRKIANVEHIIYADESTLQPGDGGTETPPIIGDNTMTSVIFGDNGNNTLDGGAGDDTIFGQGGDDLIIGGRDSLASRDINNTIDVADLPDQTESDDGNDTLYGGRGNDTILGGQGNDILDGGDGDDTLSGQDGVDIFRGGAGVDTVDFSKESPFQLLVNLETNVASGGTATGDTFYSIENLIGSDDRIDRFIGTSAANHFWGRGGGDYFNGGGGNDILDGGNDGDILYGEAGNDTIIGGAGQDYLDGGAGIDTVVYEGSSAGVTIDLANGTANGGDGDGPVQIVGRGTVIRHDILVGFENAVGSFFDDHLIGNAQANKLSGGAGNDTLTGGGGADILNGGAGSDTADYADAASGQNLKLGGGKSGGDTYISIENLAGSGFNDHLTGDGTANVLTGQGGADKIDGGGGDDTLLGDFAYQGDAPPRPGMGTGYATLGPDATNNSVSTAFDISNNFSLTADPDIFDSTTTLHTTVNATGNGLGGYYSINLAAGTIITIDIDGIADPNVHDSIVRVLDSDGNIVAQNDDGGNDPGSNNGRDSSTSFIVQETGTYYIVEGEWSDSAPGDGWVESVPEGSTYKLNVSVEFPPAPAQPGVAGADTLNGGGGSDLLDGGLAADTLTGGAGDDYFRFSTELGNGNIDWIKDFKVADDTILLDNLIFASVGGDGALALGSFYKSAAGAAHDADDRIIYDTDSGILSYDADGSGQGAAVQFAHLNTNLDLSAADFIVI
;
A
#
# COMPACT_ATOMS: atom_id res chain seq x y z
N MET A 1 17.78 -22.76 -31.94
CA MET A 1 17.35 -22.60 -33.34
C MET A 1 17.28 -23.92 -34.12
N PRO A 2 16.07 -24.33 -34.54
CA PRO A 2 15.84 -25.32 -35.60
C PRO A 2 16.56 -24.90 -36.90
N ASN A 3 16.85 -25.85 -37.80
CA ASN A 3 17.48 -25.50 -39.08
C ASN A 3 16.44 -24.80 -39.98
N PRO A 4 16.62 -23.52 -40.39
CA PRO A 4 15.64 -22.80 -41.20
C PRO A 4 15.40 -23.48 -42.56
N SER A 5 16.34 -24.31 -43.04
CA SER A 5 16.16 -25.14 -44.24
C SER A 5 15.28 -26.39 -44.06
N GLN A 6 14.76 -26.68 -42.86
CA GLN A 6 13.99 -27.89 -42.58
C GLN A 6 12.46 -27.70 -42.47
N THR A 7 11.95 -26.47 -42.45
CA THR A 7 10.50 -26.19 -42.52
C THR A 7 10.17 -25.70 -43.93
N SER A 8 9.40 -26.49 -44.68
CA SER A 8 8.94 -26.14 -46.05
C SER A 8 7.94 -25.01 -46.11
N ASP A 9 7.56 -24.46 -44.96
CA ASP A 9 6.41 -23.60 -44.79
C ASP A 9 6.90 -22.14 -44.81
N GLN A 10 6.44 -21.39 -45.81
CA GLN A 10 6.81 -19.98 -46.03
C GLN A 10 6.07 -19.07 -45.04
N TRP A 11 6.34 -19.21 -43.74
CA TRP A 11 5.63 -18.48 -42.68
C TRP A 11 5.80 -16.95 -42.77
N TRP A 12 6.89 -16.48 -43.39
CA TRP A 12 7.15 -15.06 -43.68
C TRP A 12 6.32 -14.53 -44.87
N VAL A 13 5.48 -15.38 -45.46
CA VAL A 13 4.46 -15.00 -46.43
C VAL A 13 3.13 -14.97 -45.70
N ASN A 14 2.78 -13.79 -45.21
CA ASN A 14 1.46 -13.49 -44.66
C ASN A 14 0.43 -13.44 -45.81
N ASP A 15 -0.21 -14.57 -46.13
CA ASP A 15 -1.23 -14.64 -47.18
C ASP A 15 -2.55 -14.00 -46.69
N GLN A 16 -2.68 -12.70 -46.97
CA GLN A 16 -3.86 -11.90 -46.64
C GLN A 16 -4.90 -11.93 -47.75
N THR A 17 -4.79 -12.85 -48.72
CA THR A 17 -5.80 -13.00 -49.76
C THR A 17 -7.12 -13.36 -49.10
N PRO A 18 -8.15 -12.51 -49.16
CA PRO A 18 -9.34 -12.78 -48.40
C PRO A 18 -10.05 -14.00 -48.96
N ASP A 19 -10.49 -14.87 -48.05
CA ASP A 19 -11.32 -16.02 -48.39
C ASP A 19 -12.56 -15.55 -49.18
N ASN A 20 -12.79 -16.19 -50.33
CA ASN A 20 -13.93 -15.89 -51.20
C ASN A 20 -14.89 -17.09 -51.37
N PRO A 21 -15.41 -17.67 -50.26
CA PRO A 21 -16.26 -18.87 -50.32
C PRO A 21 -17.62 -18.58 -50.98
N TYR A 22 -17.99 -17.31 -51.09
CA TYR A 22 -19.28 -16.87 -51.63
C TYR A 22 -19.21 -16.39 -53.09
N GLY A 23 -18.04 -16.44 -53.72
CA GLY A 23 -17.85 -16.08 -55.14
C GLY A 23 -18.15 -14.62 -55.44
N LYS A 24 -17.80 -13.72 -54.52
CA LYS A 24 -17.86 -12.26 -54.71
C LYS A 24 -16.77 -11.79 -55.67
N SER A 25 -16.89 -10.58 -56.18
CA SER A 25 -15.89 -10.03 -57.10
C SER A 25 -14.60 -9.66 -56.38
N GLU A 26 -13.46 -10.12 -56.90
CA GLU A 26 -12.10 -9.83 -56.41
C GLU A 26 -11.43 -8.63 -57.12
N ASP A 27 -12.14 -7.97 -58.05
CA ASP A 27 -11.66 -6.77 -58.74
C ASP A 27 -11.60 -5.56 -57.79
N TYR A 28 -10.46 -5.38 -57.13
CA TYR A 28 -10.20 -4.30 -56.17
C TYR A 28 -10.26 -2.91 -56.82
N GLY A 29 -9.88 -2.78 -58.09
CA GLY A 29 -9.93 -1.50 -58.81
C GLY A 29 -11.36 -1.03 -59.08
N ALA A 30 -12.24 -1.95 -59.47
CA ALA A 30 -13.66 -1.67 -59.64
C ALA A 30 -14.35 -1.35 -58.29
N PHE A 31 -13.97 -2.05 -57.22
CA PHE A 31 -14.41 -1.77 -55.86
C PHE A 31 -14.07 -0.34 -55.44
N LEU A 32 -12.79 0.05 -55.49
CA LEU A 32 -12.34 1.41 -55.13
C LEU A 32 -13.00 2.50 -55.98
N THR A 33 -13.20 2.24 -57.28
CA THR A 33 -13.87 3.20 -58.17
C THR A 33 -15.32 3.44 -57.75
N TYR A 34 -16.03 2.39 -57.34
CA TYR A 34 -17.41 2.51 -56.87
C TYR A 34 -17.50 3.11 -55.47
N LEU A 35 -16.63 2.66 -54.55
CA LEU A 35 -16.52 3.19 -53.19
C LEU A 35 -16.34 4.71 -53.24
N GLY A 36 -15.38 5.22 -54.01
CA GLY A 36 -15.15 6.65 -54.15
C GLY A 36 -16.09 7.41 -55.10
N ALA A 37 -17.30 6.91 -55.41
CA ALA A 37 -18.18 7.51 -56.42
C ALA A 37 -19.44 8.22 -55.87
N LEU A 38 -19.55 8.49 -54.56
CA LEU A 38 -20.73 9.20 -54.04
C LEU A 38 -20.68 10.67 -54.45
N ASP A 39 -21.74 11.17 -55.10
CA ASP A 39 -21.82 12.57 -55.51
C ASP A 39 -22.12 13.46 -54.29
N ARG A 40 -21.12 14.25 -53.87
CA ARG A 40 -21.19 15.30 -52.84
C ARG A 40 -20.65 16.62 -53.39
N SER A 41 -20.89 17.72 -52.67
CA SER A 41 -20.44 19.07 -53.07
C SER A 41 -18.93 19.31 -52.92
N ILE A 42 -18.20 18.41 -52.23
CA ILE A 42 -16.74 18.48 -52.15
C ILE A 42 -16.08 18.22 -53.51
N THR A 43 -15.15 19.11 -53.87
CA THR A 43 -14.36 19.03 -55.10
C THR A 43 -12.88 18.90 -54.75
N PRO A 44 -12.00 18.45 -55.66
CA PRO A 44 -10.56 18.40 -55.39
C PRO A 44 -9.97 19.73 -54.90
N ALA A 45 -10.48 20.86 -55.42
CA ALA A 45 -10.04 22.20 -54.98
C ALA A 45 -10.50 22.56 -53.56
N ILE A 46 -11.64 22.03 -53.12
CA ILE A 46 -12.15 22.24 -51.75
C ILE A 46 -11.41 21.32 -50.78
N ALA A 47 -11.25 20.03 -51.12
CA ALA A 47 -10.55 19.03 -50.32
C ALA A 47 -9.08 19.37 -50.06
N ALA A 48 -8.41 20.05 -51.01
CA ALA A 48 -7.04 20.52 -50.84
C ALA A 48 -6.90 21.73 -49.88
N GLY A 49 -8.01 22.35 -49.49
CA GLY A 49 -8.04 23.43 -48.50
C GLY A 49 -8.42 22.93 -47.10
N THR A 50 -8.44 23.84 -46.12
CA THR A 50 -8.96 23.53 -44.78
C THR A 50 -10.48 23.54 -44.77
N LEU A 51 -11.08 22.42 -44.40
CA LEU A 51 -12.52 22.23 -44.26
C LEU A 51 -12.96 22.71 -42.87
N ARG A 52 -13.80 23.76 -42.84
CA ARG A 52 -14.38 24.28 -41.59
C ARG A 52 -15.56 23.42 -41.16
N ILE A 53 -15.47 22.74 -40.02
CA ILE A 53 -16.49 21.83 -39.51
C ILE A 53 -17.16 22.45 -38.30
N ASN A 54 -18.46 22.73 -38.43
CA ASN A 54 -19.23 23.33 -37.36
C ASN A 54 -19.85 22.24 -36.47
N VAL A 55 -19.46 22.22 -35.20
CA VAL A 55 -19.91 21.27 -34.17
C VAL A 55 -20.62 21.99 -33.01
N SER A 56 -21.03 23.25 -33.19
CA SER A 56 -21.59 24.06 -32.08
C SER A 56 -22.88 23.49 -31.50
N GLU A 57 -23.63 22.71 -32.30
CA GLU A 57 -24.84 22.01 -31.85
C GLU A 57 -24.54 20.83 -30.90
N LEU A 58 -23.27 20.39 -30.81
CA LEU A 58 -22.85 19.34 -29.87
C LEU A 58 -22.36 19.92 -28.53
N ASN A 59 -22.43 21.24 -28.31
CA ASN A 59 -21.89 21.87 -27.09
C ASN A 59 -22.59 21.40 -25.81
N ASP A 60 -23.86 20.99 -25.89
CA ASP A 60 -24.62 20.47 -24.75
C ASP A 60 -24.40 18.96 -24.54
N HIS A 61 -23.62 18.29 -25.42
CA HIS A 61 -23.25 16.86 -25.38
C HIS A 61 -21.73 16.70 -25.58
N PRO A 62 -20.92 17.05 -24.57
CA PRO A 62 -19.46 17.10 -24.69
C PRO A 62 -18.85 15.75 -25.13
N GLU A 63 -19.44 14.62 -24.78
CA GLU A 63 -19.01 13.29 -25.16
C GLU A 63 -19.24 12.98 -26.66
N TYR A 64 -20.39 13.39 -27.22
CA TYR A 64 -20.63 13.30 -28.67
C TYR A 64 -19.73 14.26 -29.45
N LYS A 65 -19.49 15.44 -28.87
CA LYS A 65 -18.56 16.43 -29.44
C LYS A 65 -17.14 15.90 -29.49
N ALA A 66 -16.68 15.27 -28.41
CA ALA A 66 -15.38 14.62 -28.34
C ALA A 66 -15.27 13.49 -29.38
N ALA A 67 -16.27 12.61 -29.46
CA ALA A 67 -16.31 11.54 -30.47
C ALA A 67 -16.26 12.07 -31.91
N ALA A 68 -17.04 13.11 -32.23
CA ALA A 68 -17.04 13.74 -33.55
C ALA A 68 -15.69 14.39 -33.90
N ILE A 69 -15.05 15.06 -32.95
CA ILE A 69 -13.72 15.66 -33.14
C ILE A 69 -12.67 14.56 -33.31
N GLY A 70 -12.69 13.53 -32.47
CA GLY A 70 -11.81 12.37 -32.56
C GLY A 70 -11.91 11.67 -33.92
N ALA A 71 -13.13 11.43 -34.41
CA ALA A 71 -13.36 10.85 -35.73
C ALA A 71 -12.75 11.72 -36.87
N LEU A 72 -12.86 13.04 -36.79
CA LEU A 72 -12.22 13.96 -37.76
C LEU A 72 -10.69 13.96 -37.64
N GLN A 73 -10.16 13.89 -36.42
CA GLN A 73 -8.72 13.74 -36.18
C GLN A 73 -8.22 12.45 -36.82
N MET A 74 -8.96 11.36 -36.70
CA MET A 74 -8.61 10.09 -37.32
C MET A 74 -8.66 10.17 -38.85
N TRP A 75 -9.66 10.83 -39.45
CA TRP A 75 -9.63 11.13 -40.89
C TRP A 75 -8.41 11.95 -41.34
N ALA A 76 -8.00 12.94 -40.55
CA ALA A 76 -6.83 13.76 -40.85
C ALA A 76 -5.49 13.05 -40.62
N SER A 77 -5.45 12.07 -39.72
CA SER A 77 -4.24 11.31 -39.40
C SER A 77 -3.82 10.38 -40.54
N VAL A 78 -4.76 9.94 -41.39
CA VAL A 78 -4.50 9.00 -42.49
C VAL A 78 -4.80 9.56 -43.88
N THR A 79 -5.30 10.79 -43.99
CA THR A 79 -5.57 11.44 -45.29
C THR A 79 -5.08 12.89 -45.32
N PRO A 80 -4.81 13.48 -46.51
CA PRO A 80 -4.39 14.88 -46.60
C PRO A 80 -5.48 15.92 -46.27
N LEU A 81 -6.66 15.50 -45.79
CA LEU A 81 -7.75 16.40 -45.42
C LEU A 81 -7.37 17.20 -44.17
N LYS A 82 -7.69 18.49 -44.17
CA LYS A 82 -7.40 19.39 -43.04
C LYS A 82 -8.68 19.95 -42.48
N PHE A 83 -8.85 19.92 -41.16
CA PHE A 83 -10.07 20.38 -40.50
C PHE A 83 -9.82 21.60 -39.61
N GLU A 84 -10.77 22.52 -39.60
CA GLU A 84 -10.86 23.61 -38.62
C GLU A 84 -12.18 23.46 -37.87
N ILE A 85 -12.12 23.22 -36.56
CA ILE A 85 -13.31 23.03 -35.72
C ILE A 85 -13.91 24.38 -35.34
N VAL A 86 -15.22 24.53 -35.57
CA VAL A 86 -16.00 25.71 -35.20
C VAL A 86 -17.06 25.30 -34.19
N ASP A 87 -16.88 25.69 -32.93
CA ASP A 87 -17.80 25.32 -31.84
C ASP A 87 -18.37 26.52 -31.08
N ASN A 88 -17.84 27.71 -31.33
CA ASN A 88 -18.18 28.95 -30.64
C ASN A 88 -19.10 29.88 -31.45
N ALA A 89 -19.58 29.43 -32.62
CA ALA A 89 -20.45 30.20 -33.49
C ALA A 89 -21.46 29.29 -34.23
N PRO A 90 -22.70 29.77 -34.47
CA PRO A 90 -23.70 29.02 -35.23
C PRO A 90 -23.25 28.73 -36.67
N TYR A 91 -23.73 27.62 -37.23
CA TYR A 91 -23.41 27.21 -38.61
C TYR A 91 -23.69 28.29 -39.65
N ASN A 92 -22.69 28.56 -40.49
CA ASN A 92 -22.79 29.47 -41.62
C ASN A 92 -22.39 28.78 -42.93
N SER A 93 -23.38 28.37 -43.72
CA SER A 93 -23.18 27.71 -45.03
C SER A 93 -22.32 28.47 -46.06
N ALA A 94 -22.02 29.76 -45.85
CA ALA A 94 -21.11 30.52 -46.72
C ALA A 94 -19.62 30.37 -46.33
N THR A 95 -19.33 29.99 -45.09
CA THR A 95 -17.95 29.87 -44.55
C THR A 95 -17.64 28.47 -44.04
N ASP A 96 -18.59 27.83 -43.37
CA ASP A 96 -18.44 26.52 -42.76
C ASP A 96 -18.78 25.47 -43.81
N TRP A 97 -17.89 24.51 -44.03
CA TRP A 97 -18.09 23.49 -45.05
C TRP A 97 -19.17 22.48 -44.65
N MET A 98 -19.24 22.06 -43.38
CA MET A 98 -20.21 21.08 -42.91
C MET A 98 -20.76 21.45 -41.53
N GLN A 99 -22.01 21.08 -41.27
CA GLN A 99 -22.64 21.13 -39.94
C GLN A 99 -22.77 19.71 -39.37
N VAL A 100 -22.39 19.54 -38.11
CA VAL A 100 -22.57 18.29 -37.35
C VAL A 100 -23.54 18.56 -36.21
N VAL A 101 -24.55 17.70 -36.07
CA VAL A 101 -25.57 17.83 -35.04
C VAL A 101 -25.87 16.48 -34.38
N SER A 102 -26.49 16.53 -33.20
CA SER A 102 -27.04 15.36 -32.52
C SER A 102 -28.46 15.68 -32.03
N PRO A 103 -29.52 15.12 -32.64
CA PRO A 103 -30.88 15.30 -32.17
C PRO A 103 -31.06 14.87 -30.71
N GLU A 104 -31.79 15.67 -29.93
CA GLU A 104 -32.00 15.46 -28.50
C GLU A 104 -32.89 14.26 -28.19
N LEU A 105 -32.70 13.62 -27.02
CA LEU A 105 -33.58 12.55 -26.55
C LEU A 105 -35.06 12.99 -26.54
N GLY A 106 -35.86 12.45 -27.47
CA GLY A 106 -37.27 12.81 -27.68
C GLY A 106 -37.56 13.39 -29.06
N GLU A 107 -36.55 13.78 -29.83
CA GLU A 107 -36.70 14.37 -31.17
C GLU A 107 -36.94 13.32 -32.26
N GLU A 108 -37.48 13.75 -33.41
CA GLU A 108 -37.98 12.85 -34.49
C GLU A 108 -36.88 11.94 -35.08
N ASP A 109 -35.61 12.38 -34.99
CA ASP A 109 -34.45 11.73 -35.58
C ASP A 109 -33.42 11.24 -34.54
N ASP A 110 -33.79 11.25 -33.25
CA ASP A 110 -32.91 10.88 -32.13
C ASP A 110 -32.45 9.41 -32.15
N GLY A 111 -33.07 8.55 -32.95
CA GLY A 111 -32.70 7.16 -33.19
C GLY A 111 -32.12 6.88 -34.58
N SER A 112 -31.52 7.87 -35.25
CA SER A 112 -30.97 7.74 -36.61
C SER A 112 -29.56 8.32 -36.76
N ALA A 113 -28.80 7.78 -37.70
CA ALA A 113 -27.53 8.30 -38.17
C ALA A 113 -27.62 8.49 -39.70
N TYR A 114 -27.30 9.68 -40.19
CA TYR A 114 -27.25 9.96 -41.63
C TYR A 114 -26.45 11.22 -41.98
N SER A 115 -26.03 11.28 -43.24
CA SER A 115 -25.36 12.42 -43.86
C SER A 115 -26.08 12.89 -45.13
N ASN A 116 -26.10 14.21 -45.36
CA ASN A 116 -26.84 14.82 -46.48
C ASN A 116 -26.17 16.09 -47.03
N ASP A 117 -24.99 15.94 -47.64
CA ASP A 117 -24.26 16.95 -48.41
C ASP A 117 -24.09 18.25 -47.63
N ARG A 118 -23.03 18.30 -46.83
CA ARG A 118 -22.64 19.32 -45.86
C ARG A 118 -23.39 19.26 -44.53
N TYR A 119 -23.98 18.11 -44.21
CA TYR A 119 -24.73 17.90 -42.98
C TYR A 119 -24.57 16.48 -42.47
N VAL A 120 -24.23 16.31 -41.20
CA VAL A 120 -24.16 15.03 -40.50
C VAL A 120 -25.01 15.10 -39.23
N SER A 121 -25.84 14.08 -39.02
CA SER A 121 -26.71 13.96 -37.86
C SER A 121 -26.58 12.56 -37.26
N ILE A 122 -26.18 12.49 -35.98
CA ILE A 122 -26.12 11.24 -35.20
C ILE A 122 -26.97 11.39 -33.94
N GLY A 123 -28.08 10.67 -33.85
CA GLY A 123 -29.05 10.74 -32.75
C GLY A 123 -28.61 10.03 -31.46
N GLN A 124 -29.08 10.51 -30.32
CA GLN A 124 -28.66 10.05 -28.99
C GLN A 124 -29.20 8.67 -28.55
N ARG A 125 -30.32 8.21 -29.12
CA ARG A 125 -30.91 6.86 -28.90
C ARG A 125 -30.36 5.80 -29.84
N PHE A 126 -29.43 6.18 -30.72
CA PHE A 126 -28.80 5.22 -31.59
C PHE A 126 -27.99 4.24 -30.72
N HIS A 127 -28.53 3.02 -30.52
CA HIS A 127 -27.93 1.93 -29.73
C HIS A 127 -27.60 2.28 -28.27
N ASP A 128 -28.58 2.86 -27.56
CA ASP A 128 -28.49 3.35 -26.17
C ASP A 128 -28.24 2.29 -25.07
N THR A 129 -28.08 1.02 -25.44
CA THR A 129 -27.81 -0.09 -24.51
C THR A 129 -26.33 -0.48 -24.41
N GLU A 130 -25.45 0.11 -25.21
CA GLU A 130 -24.02 -0.22 -25.25
C GLU A 130 -23.21 0.66 -24.28
N VAL A 131 -22.32 0.02 -23.52
CA VAL A 131 -21.35 0.69 -22.65
C VAL A 131 -20.28 1.32 -23.54
N ASN A 132 -19.70 2.47 -23.16
CA ASN A 132 -18.59 3.12 -23.88
C ASN A 132 -18.91 3.55 -25.33
N LYS A 133 -20.18 3.83 -25.64
CA LYS A 133 -20.64 4.09 -27.01
C LYS A 133 -19.95 5.25 -27.73
N THR A 134 -19.48 6.26 -27.01
CA THR A 134 -18.78 7.45 -27.55
C THR A 134 -17.26 7.33 -27.53
N ASP A 135 -16.74 6.30 -26.88
CA ASP A 135 -15.30 6.05 -26.81
C ASP A 135 -14.81 5.61 -28.20
N ILE A 136 -13.49 5.61 -28.41
CA ILE A 136 -12.92 5.17 -29.68
C ILE A 136 -13.22 3.68 -29.90
N GLY A 137 -13.66 3.34 -31.12
CA GLY A 137 -14.20 2.01 -31.43
C GLY A 137 -15.61 1.75 -30.88
N GLY A 138 -16.18 2.72 -30.15
CA GLY A 138 -17.57 2.71 -29.75
C GLY A 138 -18.49 3.03 -30.93
N TYR A 139 -19.71 2.52 -30.87
CA TYR A 139 -20.65 2.59 -32.00
C TYR A 139 -20.99 4.01 -32.47
N VAL A 140 -21.04 5.01 -31.57
CA VAL A 140 -21.27 6.42 -31.94
C VAL A 140 -20.04 7.01 -32.63
N PHE A 141 -18.84 6.68 -32.14
CA PHE A 141 -17.59 7.09 -32.77
C PHE A 141 -17.47 6.53 -34.20
N ASP A 142 -17.71 5.23 -34.37
CA ASP A 142 -17.71 4.54 -35.66
C ASP A 142 -18.74 5.16 -36.62
N SER A 143 -19.92 5.52 -36.09
CA SER A 143 -20.97 6.18 -36.88
C SER A 143 -20.52 7.57 -37.37
N PHE A 144 -19.80 8.35 -36.55
CA PHE A 144 -19.23 9.62 -37.01
C PHE A 144 -18.18 9.39 -38.10
N ILE A 145 -17.25 8.45 -37.90
CA ILE A 145 -16.25 8.09 -38.90
C ILE A 145 -16.90 7.73 -40.23
N HIS A 146 -17.94 6.90 -40.19
CA HIS A 146 -18.69 6.44 -41.34
C HIS A 146 -19.41 7.59 -42.07
N GLU A 147 -20.19 8.40 -41.36
CA GLU A 147 -20.95 9.48 -41.97
C GLU A 147 -20.05 10.61 -42.51
N PHE A 148 -18.89 10.84 -41.90
CA PHE A 148 -17.87 11.72 -42.48
C PHE A 148 -17.32 11.15 -43.79
N GLY A 149 -17.11 9.84 -43.89
CA GLY A 149 -16.74 9.18 -45.15
C GLY A 149 -17.72 9.45 -46.29
N HIS A 150 -19.03 9.42 -46.00
CA HIS A 150 -20.05 9.82 -46.98
C HIS A 150 -19.91 11.28 -47.42
N GLU A 151 -19.60 12.19 -46.51
CA GLU A 151 -19.37 13.61 -46.84
C GLU A 151 -18.05 13.83 -47.60
N PHE A 152 -17.08 12.94 -47.44
CA PHE A 152 -15.87 12.84 -48.26
C PHE A 152 -16.08 12.04 -49.54
N GLY A 153 -17.32 11.74 -49.92
CA GLY A 153 -17.66 11.19 -51.23
C GLY A 153 -17.52 9.68 -51.35
N LEU A 154 -17.57 8.96 -50.22
CA LEU A 154 -17.58 7.49 -50.22
C LEU A 154 -19.01 6.95 -50.23
N ASN A 155 -19.27 5.90 -51.01
CA ASN A 155 -20.49 5.10 -50.98
C ASN A 155 -20.35 3.96 -49.95
N HIS A 156 -21.46 3.35 -49.54
CA HIS A 156 -21.37 1.97 -49.09
C HIS A 156 -20.77 1.09 -50.20
N PRO A 157 -19.90 0.12 -49.89
CA PRO A 157 -19.41 -0.92 -50.80
C PRO A 157 -20.48 -1.85 -51.40
N GLY A 158 -21.76 -1.53 -51.35
CA GLY A 158 -22.79 -2.32 -52.00
C GLY A 158 -24.05 -1.53 -52.25
N LEU A 159 -24.98 -2.14 -52.99
CA LEU A 159 -26.30 -1.58 -53.24
C LEU A 159 -27.25 -1.93 -52.11
N TYR A 160 -26.90 -1.54 -50.89
CA TYR A 160 -27.73 -1.70 -49.70
C TYR A 160 -27.74 -0.41 -48.89
N ASN A 161 -28.85 -0.20 -48.20
CA ASN A 161 -28.97 0.86 -47.21
C ASN A 161 -29.89 0.37 -46.10
N TYR A 162 -29.57 0.72 -44.85
CA TYR A 162 -30.37 0.35 -43.70
C TYR A 162 -31.73 1.07 -43.77
N SER A 163 -32.81 0.36 -43.46
CA SER A 163 -34.19 0.88 -43.58
C SER A 163 -34.89 1.04 -42.23
N GLY A 164 -34.13 0.98 -41.12
CA GLY A 164 -34.65 1.08 -39.76
C GLY A 164 -35.19 -0.25 -39.21
N PRO A 165 -35.65 -0.25 -37.94
CA PRO A 165 -36.23 -1.42 -37.28
C PRO A 165 -37.41 -2.00 -38.06
N GLY A 166 -37.33 -3.27 -38.45
CA GLY A 166 -38.35 -3.96 -39.26
C GLY A 166 -38.12 -3.94 -40.78
N GLY A 167 -37.00 -3.37 -41.24
CA GLY A 167 -36.50 -3.46 -42.61
C GLY A 167 -36.04 -4.86 -43.01
N VAL A 168 -35.72 -5.05 -44.30
CA VAL A 168 -35.14 -6.32 -44.78
C VAL A 168 -33.74 -6.47 -44.19
N GLN A 169 -33.48 -7.59 -43.52
CA GLN A 169 -32.17 -7.89 -42.95
C GLN A 169 -31.10 -7.90 -44.05
N ILE A 170 -30.14 -6.99 -43.94
CA ILE A 170 -28.95 -6.93 -44.79
C ILE A 170 -27.98 -8.01 -44.28
N ASN A 171 -27.38 -8.78 -45.19
CA ASN A 171 -26.35 -9.76 -44.83
C ASN A 171 -25.32 -9.88 -45.95
N TYR A 172 -24.09 -10.22 -45.59
CA TYR A 172 -22.96 -10.27 -46.52
C TYR A 172 -23.24 -11.18 -47.74
N LEU A 173 -23.79 -12.37 -47.50
CA LEU A 173 -24.08 -13.35 -48.55
C LEU A 173 -24.97 -12.79 -49.67
N ASN A 174 -26.02 -12.06 -49.32
CA ASN A 174 -27.02 -11.60 -50.29
C ASN A 174 -26.79 -10.18 -50.81
N ASN A 175 -26.05 -9.35 -50.08
CA ASN A 175 -25.96 -7.92 -50.34
C ASN A 175 -24.58 -7.43 -50.76
N ALA A 176 -23.50 -8.08 -50.29
CA ALA A 176 -22.15 -7.70 -50.67
C ALA A 176 -21.87 -8.01 -52.14
N THR A 177 -21.22 -7.07 -52.84
CA THR A 177 -20.83 -7.22 -54.25
C THR A 177 -19.37 -7.67 -54.39
N TRP A 178 -18.51 -7.17 -53.52
CA TRP A 178 -17.07 -7.40 -53.54
C TRP A 178 -16.62 -8.23 -52.36
N THR A 179 -15.52 -8.97 -52.55
CA THR A 179 -14.87 -9.70 -51.45
C THR A 179 -14.38 -8.74 -50.35
N TYR A 180 -14.00 -7.52 -50.73
CA TYR A 180 -13.50 -6.45 -49.86
C TYR A 180 -14.60 -5.62 -49.17
N ASP A 181 -15.88 -5.94 -49.39
CA ASP A 181 -17.00 -5.28 -48.71
C ASP A 181 -17.11 -5.79 -47.25
N ARG A 182 -16.18 -5.38 -46.41
CA ARG A 182 -16.10 -5.72 -44.99
C ARG A 182 -15.35 -4.63 -44.23
N GLN A 183 -15.57 -4.54 -42.93
CA GLN A 183 -14.97 -3.50 -42.09
C GLN A 183 -13.43 -3.52 -42.11
N GLN A 184 -12.79 -4.70 -42.31
CA GLN A 184 -11.33 -4.80 -42.51
C GLN A 184 -10.78 -3.86 -43.60
N TYR A 185 -11.54 -3.59 -44.67
CA TYR A 185 -11.07 -2.76 -45.79
C TYR A 185 -11.73 -1.39 -45.85
N SER A 186 -12.94 -1.24 -45.33
CA SER A 186 -13.70 0.01 -45.43
C SER A 186 -14.67 0.16 -44.25
N VAL A 187 -14.58 1.29 -43.53
CA VAL A 187 -15.57 1.69 -42.50
C VAL A 187 -16.95 1.93 -43.10
N MET A 188 -17.04 2.08 -44.43
CA MET A 188 -18.30 2.21 -45.15
C MET A 188 -19.05 0.88 -45.31
N SER A 189 -18.44 -0.26 -44.97
CA SER A 189 -19.11 -1.56 -44.98
C SER A 189 -19.98 -1.76 -43.74
N TYR A 190 -21.06 -2.53 -43.90
CA TYR A 190 -21.93 -2.95 -42.79
C TYR A 190 -21.57 -4.36 -42.26
N PHE A 191 -20.55 -5.00 -42.83
CA PHE A 191 -20.22 -6.39 -42.52
C PHE A 191 -18.93 -6.44 -41.71
N ASP A 192 -19.05 -6.85 -40.45
CA ASP A 192 -17.91 -7.10 -39.58
C ASP A 192 -17.23 -8.46 -39.89
N GLY A 193 -16.17 -8.80 -39.16
CA GLY A 193 -15.47 -10.08 -39.31
C GLY A 193 -16.41 -11.30 -39.15
N ILE A 194 -17.35 -11.25 -38.20
CA ILE A 194 -18.28 -12.34 -37.92
C ILE A 194 -19.24 -12.54 -39.10
N ASP A 195 -19.75 -11.46 -39.70
CA ASP A 195 -20.66 -11.51 -40.86
C ASP A 195 -20.03 -12.16 -42.10
N VAL A 196 -18.69 -12.08 -42.24
CA VAL A 196 -17.94 -12.71 -43.34
C VAL A 196 -17.39 -14.10 -43.00
N GLY A 197 -17.53 -14.54 -41.76
CA GLY A 197 -17.20 -15.89 -41.30
C GLY A 197 -15.93 -16.01 -40.47
N GLU A 198 -15.37 -14.91 -40.00
CA GLU A 198 -14.25 -14.87 -39.06
C GLU A 198 -14.72 -15.17 -37.62
N THR A 199 -13.78 -15.48 -36.73
CA THR A 199 -14.08 -15.91 -35.35
C THR A 199 -14.20 -14.77 -34.35
N SER A 200 -13.94 -13.53 -34.79
CA SER A 200 -13.89 -12.34 -33.93
C SER A 200 -14.40 -11.12 -34.70
N ARG A 201 -14.75 -10.05 -33.97
CA ARG A 201 -15.04 -8.72 -34.52
C ARG A 201 -14.26 -7.66 -33.73
N TRP A 202 -13.94 -6.56 -34.39
CA TRP A 202 -13.28 -5.39 -33.83
C TRP A 202 -13.84 -4.16 -34.56
N SER A 203 -13.74 -2.98 -33.94
CA SER A 203 -14.25 -1.73 -34.50
C SER A 203 -13.14 -0.86 -35.05
N ALA A 204 -13.40 -0.16 -36.16
CA ALA A 204 -12.38 0.64 -36.83
C ALA A 204 -12.24 2.03 -36.18
N SER A 205 -11.08 2.33 -35.60
CA SER A 205 -10.80 3.64 -35.02
C SER A 205 -10.33 4.66 -36.07
N THR A 206 -9.84 4.21 -37.23
CA THR A 206 -9.49 5.07 -38.36
C THR A 206 -10.30 4.70 -39.60
N PRO A 207 -10.37 5.58 -40.61
CA PRO A 207 -10.71 5.14 -41.96
C PRO A 207 -9.80 3.99 -42.38
N MET A 208 -10.35 3.02 -43.10
CA MET A 208 -9.63 1.82 -43.48
C MET A 208 -8.97 1.96 -44.85
N MET A 209 -8.12 1.00 -45.23
CA MET A 209 -7.20 1.11 -46.36
C MET A 209 -7.89 1.50 -47.68
N ALA A 210 -9.10 0.97 -47.94
CA ALA A 210 -9.85 1.31 -49.14
C ALA A 210 -10.52 2.70 -49.08
N ASP A 211 -10.88 3.17 -47.88
CA ASP A 211 -11.45 4.50 -47.68
C ASP A 211 -10.39 5.57 -47.96
N ILE A 212 -9.21 5.38 -47.37
CA ILE A 212 -8.02 6.24 -47.57
C ILE A 212 -7.68 6.30 -49.06
N GLU A 213 -7.53 5.15 -49.71
CA GLU A 213 -7.17 5.09 -51.13
C GLU A 213 -8.25 5.70 -52.03
N ALA A 214 -9.54 5.50 -51.72
CA ALA A 214 -10.63 6.11 -52.49
C ALA A 214 -10.63 7.65 -52.38
N VAL A 215 -10.41 8.20 -51.18
CA VAL A 215 -10.30 9.66 -50.96
C VAL A 215 -9.08 10.23 -51.68
N ILE A 216 -7.92 9.60 -51.54
CA ILE A 216 -6.67 10.03 -52.19
C ILE A 216 -6.83 9.99 -53.71
N ARG A 217 -7.36 8.89 -54.28
CA ARG A 217 -7.64 8.78 -55.72
C ARG A 217 -8.60 9.83 -56.23
N ARG A 218 -9.58 10.23 -55.42
CA ARG A 218 -10.61 11.16 -55.85
C ARG A 218 -10.14 12.61 -55.83
N PHE A 219 -9.42 13.02 -54.79
CA PHE A 219 -9.12 14.44 -54.55
C PHE A 219 -7.65 14.80 -54.64
N PHE A 220 -6.75 13.87 -54.32
CA PHE A 220 -5.31 14.11 -54.20
C PHE A 220 -4.51 13.40 -55.29
N SER A 221 -5.12 13.13 -56.44
CA SER A 221 -4.46 12.58 -57.62
C SER A 221 -5.01 13.17 -58.91
N THR A 222 -4.28 13.00 -60.01
CA THR A 222 -4.72 13.32 -61.36
C THR A 222 -4.61 12.11 -62.27
N VAL A 223 -5.52 11.99 -63.24
CA VAL A 223 -5.48 10.93 -64.26
C VAL A 223 -5.27 11.57 -65.62
N ASP A 224 -4.25 11.12 -66.35
CA ASP A 224 -3.93 11.64 -67.68
C ASP A 224 -4.84 11.07 -68.79
N GLU A 225 -4.66 11.53 -70.03
CA GLU A 225 -5.45 11.08 -71.19
C GLU A 225 -5.32 9.58 -71.50
N ASN A 226 -4.27 8.91 -70.99
CA ASN A 226 -4.01 7.48 -71.18
C ASN A 226 -4.54 6.64 -70.01
N GLY A 227 -5.11 7.26 -68.97
CA GLY A 227 -5.58 6.60 -67.77
C GLY A 227 -4.51 6.34 -66.72
N VAL A 228 -3.32 6.94 -66.84
CA VAL A 228 -2.25 6.82 -65.83
C VAL A 228 -2.53 7.81 -64.70
N ARG A 229 -2.51 7.32 -63.46
CA ARG A 229 -2.73 8.12 -62.25
C ARG A 229 -1.41 8.61 -61.68
N THR A 230 -1.37 9.88 -61.27
CA THR A 230 -0.27 10.49 -60.53
C THR A 230 -0.80 11.13 -59.26
N TYR A 231 -0.14 10.89 -58.13
CA TYR A 231 -0.57 11.33 -56.81
C TYR A 231 0.14 12.63 -56.41
N GLN A 232 -0.43 13.36 -55.45
CA GLN A 232 0.24 14.48 -54.79
C GLN A 232 1.26 13.95 -53.77
N HIS A 233 2.17 14.81 -53.34
CA HIS A 233 3.01 14.52 -52.17
C HIS A 233 2.17 14.70 -50.91
N ILE A 234 2.33 13.79 -49.96
CA ILE A 234 1.55 13.64 -48.72
C ILE A 234 2.57 13.54 -47.58
N ASP A 235 2.44 14.46 -46.62
CA ASP A 235 3.19 14.47 -45.35
C ASP A 235 2.18 14.27 -44.22
N LEU A 236 2.25 13.12 -43.55
CA LEU A 236 1.44 12.68 -42.42
C LEU A 236 2.34 11.97 -41.41
N ASN A 237 2.10 12.24 -40.13
CA ASN A 237 2.76 11.61 -38.97
C ASN A 237 4.30 11.63 -38.99
N THR A 238 4.94 12.65 -39.58
CA THR A 238 6.40 12.67 -39.86
C THR A 238 7.36 12.73 -38.64
N ALA A 239 6.88 12.47 -37.42
CA ALA A 239 7.67 12.42 -36.19
C ALA A 239 7.95 10.96 -35.83
N ASP A 240 8.69 10.69 -34.75
CA ASP A 240 8.89 9.32 -34.28
C ASP A 240 7.65 8.92 -33.45
N ASN A 241 6.83 8.01 -33.96
CA ASN A 241 5.56 7.63 -33.32
C ASN A 241 5.56 6.18 -32.85
N VAL A 242 4.79 5.92 -31.79
CA VAL A 242 4.43 4.57 -31.35
C VAL A 242 2.97 4.29 -31.68
N TYR A 243 2.72 3.15 -32.32
CA TYR A 243 1.38 2.65 -32.69
C TYR A 243 1.12 1.34 -31.93
N GLY A 244 -0.09 1.13 -31.39
CA GLY A 244 -0.40 -0.06 -30.59
C GLY A 244 -0.48 0.24 -29.09
N PHE A 245 0.10 -0.61 -28.25
CA PHE A 245 -0.06 -0.50 -26.78
C PHE A 245 0.56 0.77 -26.20
N GLY A 246 1.77 1.15 -26.60
CA GLY A 246 2.43 2.40 -26.19
C GLY A 246 2.00 3.68 -26.93
N SER A 247 0.89 3.69 -27.67
CA SER A 247 0.48 4.86 -28.47
C SER A 247 -0.06 6.02 -27.62
N ALA A 248 0.52 7.21 -27.75
CA ALA A 248 0.02 8.46 -27.16
C ALA A 248 -1.25 9.00 -27.84
N VAL A 249 -1.60 8.48 -29.02
CA VAL A 249 -2.82 8.83 -29.74
C VAL A 249 -3.88 7.76 -29.48
N ASP A 250 -4.98 8.14 -28.83
CA ASP A 250 -6.05 7.21 -28.43
C ASP A 250 -6.58 6.37 -29.61
N GLY A 251 -6.60 6.93 -30.82
CA GLY A 251 -7.06 6.25 -32.04
C GLY A 251 -6.18 5.09 -32.51
N TYR A 252 -4.94 5.03 -32.05
CA TYR A 252 -4.00 3.94 -32.33
C TYR A 252 -3.67 3.10 -31.09
N ARG A 253 -4.31 3.41 -29.94
CA ARG A 253 -4.02 2.77 -28.66
C ARG A 253 -4.76 1.44 -28.51
N LEU A 254 -4.02 0.34 -28.43
CA LEU A 254 -4.55 -0.98 -28.10
C LEU A 254 -4.61 -1.17 -26.58
N THR A 255 -5.43 -2.12 -26.12
CA THR A 255 -5.57 -2.42 -24.70
C THR A 255 -5.49 -3.92 -24.43
N SER A 256 -5.14 -4.30 -23.20
CA SER A 256 -5.06 -5.71 -22.77
C SER A 256 -6.44 -6.33 -22.48
N SER A 257 -7.53 -5.60 -22.77
CA SER A 257 -8.89 -6.12 -22.63
C SER A 257 -9.23 -7.23 -23.65
N GLY A 258 -8.37 -7.41 -24.66
CA GLY A 258 -8.51 -8.39 -25.74
C GLY A 258 -9.79 -8.15 -26.53
N MET A 259 -10.36 -9.22 -27.11
CA MET A 259 -11.52 -9.15 -28.03
C MET A 259 -12.81 -8.48 -27.48
N GLN A 260 -12.82 -7.99 -26.24
CA GLN A 260 -13.96 -7.34 -25.60
C GLN A 260 -14.11 -5.86 -25.97
N HIS A 261 -13.01 -5.12 -26.15
CA HIS A 261 -13.03 -3.68 -26.43
C HIS A 261 -11.99 -3.24 -27.49
N ASP A 262 -11.54 -4.17 -28.32
CA ASP A 262 -10.46 -3.91 -29.27
C ASP A 262 -10.88 -3.15 -30.53
N ILE A 263 -9.96 -2.29 -30.95
CA ILE A 263 -10.03 -1.51 -32.17
C ILE A 263 -9.15 -2.11 -33.27
N GLY A 264 -9.38 -1.65 -34.49
CA GLY A 264 -8.47 -1.82 -35.61
C GLY A 264 -8.26 -0.49 -36.34
N PHE A 265 -7.08 -0.32 -36.91
CA PHE A 265 -6.66 0.94 -37.50
C PHE A 265 -5.69 0.76 -38.66
N VAL A 266 -5.53 1.83 -39.43
CA VAL A 266 -4.55 1.96 -40.50
C VAL A 266 -3.55 3.03 -40.13
N ILE A 267 -2.28 2.70 -40.27
CA ILE A 267 -1.15 3.62 -40.11
C ILE A 267 -0.83 4.20 -41.48
N HIS A 268 -0.82 5.53 -41.61
CA HIS A 268 -0.29 6.20 -42.80
C HIS A 268 0.82 7.13 -42.35
N ASP A 269 2.00 6.55 -42.19
CA ASP A 269 3.20 7.28 -41.83
C ASP A 269 4.03 7.63 -43.07
N THR A 270 4.62 8.82 -43.06
CA THR A 270 5.48 9.33 -44.12
C THR A 270 6.76 9.97 -43.57
N GLY A 271 7.22 9.56 -42.39
CA GLY A 271 8.58 9.78 -41.94
C GLY A 271 8.74 9.78 -40.43
N GLY A 272 9.99 9.74 -39.96
CA GLY A 272 10.28 9.47 -38.56
C GLY A 272 10.94 8.10 -38.44
N THR A 273 11.20 7.70 -37.21
CA THR A 273 11.55 6.33 -36.80
C THR A 273 10.39 5.82 -35.95
N ASP A 274 9.57 4.96 -36.52
CA ASP A 274 8.29 4.58 -35.94
C ASP A 274 8.32 3.16 -35.36
N THR A 275 7.50 2.94 -34.33
CA THR A 275 7.37 1.64 -33.64
C THR A 275 5.93 1.15 -33.68
N ILE A 276 5.72 -0.11 -34.08
CA ILE A 276 4.48 -0.84 -33.80
C ILE A 276 4.71 -1.72 -32.58
N ASP A 277 3.99 -1.43 -31.50
CA ASP A 277 4.08 -2.11 -30.22
C ASP A 277 2.86 -2.99 -29.93
N PHE A 278 3.06 -4.31 -30.00
CA PHE A 278 2.06 -5.32 -29.62
C PHE A 278 2.41 -6.07 -28.33
N SER A 279 3.29 -5.51 -27.49
CA SER A 279 3.77 -6.11 -26.24
C SER A 279 2.67 -6.57 -25.29
N GLY A 280 1.61 -5.78 -25.14
CA GLY A 280 0.48 -6.10 -24.26
C GLY A 280 -0.51 -7.11 -24.85
N SER A 281 -0.20 -7.75 -25.98
CA SER A 281 -1.20 -8.58 -26.66
C SER A 281 -1.62 -9.81 -25.86
N THR A 282 -2.92 -10.13 -25.86
CA THR A 282 -3.48 -11.27 -25.12
C THR A 282 -3.37 -12.62 -25.86
N ALA A 283 -2.74 -12.65 -27.04
CA ALA A 283 -2.51 -13.85 -27.84
C ALA A 283 -1.33 -13.60 -28.80
N GLY A 284 -0.75 -14.67 -29.34
CA GLY A 284 0.27 -14.58 -30.39
C GLY A 284 -0.19 -13.77 -31.59
N THR A 285 0.72 -12.98 -32.11
CA THR A 285 0.49 -11.91 -33.08
C THR A 285 1.12 -12.23 -34.43
N ILE A 286 0.61 -11.56 -35.46
CA ILE A 286 1.30 -11.45 -36.75
C ILE A 286 1.54 -9.97 -36.96
N LEU A 287 2.78 -9.53 -36.82
CA LEU A 287 3.19 -8.14 -37.01
C LEU A 287 3.90 -8.03 -38.37
N ASP A 288 3.32 -7.27 -39.29
CA ASP A 288 3.81 -7.10 -40.66
C ASP A 288 4.09 -5.62 -40.94
N LEU A 289 5.37 -5.24 -40.93
CA LEU A 289 5.85 -3.86 -41.12
C LEU A 289 5.84 -3.40 -42.59
N ARG A 290 5.36 -4.24 -43.52
CA ARG A 290 5.37 -3.90 -44.95
C ARG A 290 4.15 -3.07 -45.29
N ALA A 291 4.38 -2.01 -46.06
CA ALA A 291 3.30 -1.16 -46.55
C ALA A 291 2.25 -1.95 -47.36
N GLY A 292 0.98 -1.72 -47.05
CA GLY A 292 -0.17 -2.40 -47.65
C GLY A 292 -0.51 -3.76 -47.05
N GLN A 293 0.19 -4.18 -45.99
CA GLN A 293 -0.07 -5.43 -45.28
C GLN A 293 -0.87 -5.19 -43.98
N PHE A 294 -1.61 -6.22 -43.58
CA PHE A 294 -2.29 -6.32 -42.31
C PHE A 294 -1.51 -7.12 -41.26
N SER A 295 -1.58 -6.63 -40.04
CA SER A 295 -1.17 -7.27 -38.80
C SER A 295 -2.38 -7.80 -38.03
N SER A 296 -2.15 -8.82 -37.21
CA SER A 296 -3.13 -9.49 -36.35
C SER A 296 -2.68 -9.39 -34.90
N VAL A 297 -3.50 -8.81 -34.04
CA VAL A 297 -3.18 -8.59 -32.62
C VAL A 297 -4.41 -8.90 -31.74
N ASN A 298 -4.18 -9.27 -30.49
CA ASN A 298 -5.21 -9.65 -29.49
C ASN A 298 -6.10 -10.83 -29.87
N GLY A 299 -5.60 -11.69 -30.76
CA GLY A 299 -6.35 -12.84 -31.28
C GLY A 299 -7.36 -12.47 -32.37
N HIS A 300 -7.42 -11.20 -32.79
CA HIS A 300 -8.09 -10.79 -34.02
C HIS A 300 -7.27 -11.17 -35.24
N SER A 301 -7.94 -11.22 -36.40
CA SER A 301 -7.27 -11.37 -37.70
C SER A 301 -7.32 -10.04 -38.44
N ASN A 302 -6.16 -9.58 -38.89
CA ASN A 302 -6.00 -8.45 -39.81
C ASN A 302 -6.66 -7.14 -39.34
N ASN A 303 -6.51 -6.78 -38.07
CA ASN A 303 -7.13 -5.58 -37.49
C ASN A 303 -6.26 -4.33 -37.55
N VAL A 304 -4.94 -4.45 -37.65
CA VAL A 304 -4.02 -3.32 -37.84
C VAL A 304 -3.43 -3.41 -39.25
N SER A 305 -3.16 -2.29 -39.92
CA SER A 305 -2.48 -2.30 -41.22
C SER A 305 -1.66 -1.05 -41.47
N ILE A 306 -0.68 -1.17 -42.36
CA ILE A 306 0.08 -0.03 -42.85
C ILE A 306 -0.44 0.33 -44.24
N PHE A 307 -0.79 1.59 -44.46
CA PHE A 307 -1.25 2.07 -45.75
C PHE A 307 -0.12 2.03 -46.76
N ALA A 308 -0.34 1.39 -47.91
CA ALA A 308 0.56 1.51 -49.06
C ALA A 308 0.38 2.90 -49.69
N GLY A 309 1.12 3.87 -49.14
CA GLY A 309 1.11 5.27 -49.55
C GLY A 309 1.37 5.47 -51.04
N HIS A 310 1.01 6.66 -51.52
CA HIS A 310 1.25 7.07 -52.89
C HIS A 310 1.80 8.48 -52.95
N ASN A 311 3.13 8.59 -52.91
CA ASN A 311 3.82 9.86 -53.01
C ASN A 311 4.33 10.15 -54.43
N ALA A 312 4.27 11.42 -54.82
CA ALA A 312 4.61 11.88 -56.18
C ALA A 312 6.06 11.59 -56.57
N ASP A 313 6.95 11.50 -55.59
CA ASP A 313 8.38 11.19 -55.72
C ASP A 313 8.68 9.68 -55.76
N GLY A 314 7.71 8.85 -55.38
CA GLY A 314 7.87 7.41 -55.26
C GLY A 314 8.80 7.00 -54.13
N THR A 315 8.97 7.84 -53.11
CA THR A 315 9.71 7.49 -51.89
C THR A 315 8.88 6.49 -51.09
N ASP A 316 9.49 5.37 -50.74
CA ASP A 316 8.93 4.40 -49.79
C ASP A 316 9.24 4.89 -48.38
N TYR A 317 8.25 4.81 -47.50
CA TYR A 317 8.36 5.13 -46.08
C TYR A 317 8.20 3.83 -45.31
N TYR A 318 9.04 3.65 -44.30
CA TYR A 318 9.10 2.43 -43.51
C TYR A 318 8.54 2.71 -42.13
N ILE A 319 8.06 1.64 -41.51
CA ILE A 319 7.96 1.57 -40.05
C ILE A 319 9.18 0.75 -39.63
N GLU A 320 9.99 1.31 -38.75
CA GLU A 320 11.31 0.79 -38.44
C GLU A 320 11.24 -0.32 -37.38
N ASN A 321 10.44 -0.15 -36.34
CA ASN A 321 10.48 -1.03 -35.18
C ASN A 321 9.17 -1.84 -35.02
N GLY A 322 9.30 -3.11 -34.65
CA GLY A 322 8.19 -4.02 -34.41
C GLY A 322 8.41 -4.83 -33.14
N ILE A 323 7.49 -4.71 -32.19
CA ILE A 323 7.52 -5.42 -30.91
C ILE A 323 6.35 -6.41 -30.86
N GLY A 324 6.68 -7.69 -30.68
CA GLY A 324 5.78 -8.82 -30.46
C GLY A 324 5.18 -8.83 -29.07
N SER A 325 4.64 -9.98 -28.66
CA SER A 325 3.89 -10.24 -27.43
C SER A 325 4.58 -11.30 -26.57
N SER A 326 3.97 -11.70 -25.46
CA SER A 326 4.50 -12.80 -24.61
C SER A 326 4.17 -14.21 -25.14
N TYR A 327 3.74 -14.34 -26.39
CA TYR A 327 3.31 -15.59 -27.03
C TYR A 327 4.01 -15.81 -28.37
N ASP A 328 3.97 -17.03 -28.91
CA ASP A 328 4.54 -17.33 -30.25
C ASP A 328 4.04 -16.36 -31.35
N ASP A 329 4.93 -15.49 -31.82
CA ASP A 329 4.63 -14.46 -32.79
C ASP A 329 5.25 -14.71 -34.18
N VAL A 330 4.76 -13.95 -35.16
CA VAL A 330 5.37 -13.80 -36.48
C VAL A 330 5.61 -12.32 -36.77
N LEU A 331 6.87 -11.90 -36.79
CA LEU A 331 7.29 -10.53 -37.10
C LEU A 331 7.94 -10.50 -38.50
N ILE A 332 7.45 -9.62 -39.35
CA ILE A 332 7.91 -9.46 -40.72
C ILE A 332 8.28 -7.99 -40.94
N GLY A 333 9.56 -7.71 -41.10
CA GLY A 333 10.13 -6.41 -41.47
C GLY A 333 9.86 -6.02 -42.93
N ASN A 334 10.46 -4.92 -43.37
CA ASN A 334 10.34 -4.34 -44.70
C ASN A 334 11.70 -4.24 -45.41
N ASP A 335 11.89 -3.29 -46.34
CA ASP A 335 13.15 -3.15 -47.08
C ASP A 335 14.09 -2.08 -46.44
N GLY A 336 13.67 -1.50 -45.30
CA GLY A 336 14.45 -0.57 -44.48
C GLY A 336 15.09 -1.27 -43.27
N ALA A 337 15.98 -0.58 -42.56
CA ALA A 337 16.60 -1.11 -41.35
C ALA A 337 15.55 -1.26 -40.24
N ASN A 338 15.26 -2.50 -39.84
CA ASN A 338 14.23 -2.79 -38.85
C ASN A 338 14.80 -3.23 -37.49
N VAL A 339 14.07 -2.91 -36.42
CA VAL A 339 14.28 -3.50 -35.10
C VAL A 339 13.11 -4.41 -34.76
N LEU A 340 13.35 -5.72 -34.69
CA LEU A 340 12.32 -6.73 -34.44
C LEU A 340 12.57 -7.40 -33.08
N ASP A 341 11.66 -7.19 -32.14
CA ASP A 341 11.68 -7.82 -30.82
C ASP A 341 10.48 -8.73 -30.64
N GLY A 342 10.71 -10.05 -30.61
CA GLY A 342 9.65 -11.04 -30.39
C GLY A 342 9.06 -11.00 -28.99
N ARG A 343 9.74 -10.35 -28.02
CA ARG A 343 9.48 -10.48 -26.58
C ARG A 343 9.64 -11.92 -26.15
N GLY A 344 8.59 -12.59 -25.68
CA GLY A 344 8.68 -13.96 -25.17
C GLY A 344 7.89 -14.92 -26.03
N GLY A 345 8.41 -16.09 -26.34
CA GLY A 345 7.68 -17.02 -27.19
C GLY A 345 8.61 -17.95 -27.95
N GLY A 346 8.05 -18.67 -28.93
CA GLY A 346 8.81 -19.29 -30.01
C GLY A 346 8.59 -18.54 -31.30
N ASP A 347 9.31 -17.43 -31.47
CA ASP A 347 8.94 -16.39 -32.43
C ASP A 347 9.57 -16.59 -33.80
N ARG A 348 8.98 -15.98 -34.81
CA ARG A 348 9.50 -16.03 -36.18
C ARG A 348 9.69 -14.64 -36.71
N MET A 349 10.94 -14.21 -36.86
CA MET A 349 11.31 -12.86 -37.26
C MET A 349 12.01 -12.85 -38.63
N ALA A 350 11.56 -12.00 -39.54
CA ALA A 350 12.15 -11.84 -40.87
C ALA A 350 12.19 -10.37 -41.29
N GLY A 351 13.36 -9.76 -41.28
CA GLY A 351 13.66 -8.35 -41.61
C GLY A 351 13.47 -8.06 -43.10
N ASN A 352 14.05 -8.91 -43.95
CA ASN A 352 14.05 -8.87 -45.43
C ASN A 352 15.24 -8.11 -46.02
N GLY A 353 15.18 -6.78 -46.10
CA GLY A 353 16.29 -5.98 -46.61
C GLY A 353 16.47 -4.74 -45.75
N GLY A 354 17.66 -4.16 -45.71
CA GLY A 354 18.01 -3.22 -44.65
C GLY A 354 19.05 -3.84 -43.72
N ASP A 355 19.63 -3.00 -42.85
CA ASP A 355 20.54 -3.48 -41.79
C ASP A 355 19.67 -3.75 -40.55
N ASP A 356 19.22 -5.00 -40.40
CA ASP A 356 18.17 -5.35 -39.44
C ASP A 356 18.72 -5.80 -38.08
N THR A 357 18.01 -5.50 -36.99
CA THR A 357 18.33 -5.93 -35.63
C THR A 357 17.21 -6.80 -35.05
N TYR A 358 17.59 -7.96 -34.50
CA TYR A 358 16.67 -8.94 -33.93
C TYR A 358 16.96 -9.19 -32.47
N PHE A 359 15.95 -9.16 -31.61
CA PHE A 359 16.05 -9.62 -30.24
C PHE A 359 15.55 -11.05 -30.12
N VAL A 360 16.40 -11.96 -29.63
CA VAL A 360 16.15 -13.39 -29.53
C VAL A 360 16.31 -13.82 -28.07
N ASP A 361 15.21 -14.23 -27.45
CA ASP A 361 15.13 -14.61 -26.03
C ASP A 361 14.99 -16.13 -25.83
N SER A 362 14.64 -16.84 -26.91
CA SER A 362 14.26 -18.24 -26.89
C SER A 362 14.97 -19.06 -27.95
N LEU A 363 15.12 -20.35 -27.65
CA LEU A 363 15.83 -21.29 -28.52
C LEU A 363 14.93 -21.83 -29.64
N ASP A 364 13.62 -21.60 -29.47
CA ASP A 364 12.57 -21.91 -30.43
C ASP A 364 12.35 -20.78 -31.44
N ASP A 365 12.95 -19.60 -31.22
CA ASP A 365 12.95 -18.49 -32.17
C ASP A 365 13.63 -18.85 -33.48
N ILE A 366 13.13 -18.23 -34.54
CA ILE A 366 13.58 -18.40 -35.91
C ILE A 366 13.79 -17.02 -36.53
N VAL A 367 15.06 -16.65 -36.71
CA VAL A 367 15.46 -15.49 -37.52
C VAL A 367 15.70 -15.92 -38.96
N ARG A 368 15.19 -15.14 -39.91
CA ARG A 368 15.34 -15.37 -41.35
C ARG A 368 15.77 -14.09 -42.07
N GLU A 369 16.92 -14.19 -42.73
CA GLU A 369 17.44 -13.13 -43.61
C GLU A 369 17.57 -13.50 -45.09
N GLU A 370 17.38 -12.51 -45.97
CA GLU A 370 17.62 -12.64 -47.41
C GLU A 370 19.12 -12.56 -47.74
N ALA A 371 19.52 -13.15 -48.87
CA ALA A 371 20.92 -13.03 -49.30
C ALA A 371 21.20 -11.61 -49.82
N ASN A 372 22.13 -10.90 -49.17
CA ASN A 372 22.44 -9.48 -49.39
C ASN A 372 21.31 -8.53 -48.94
N GLY A 373 20.64 -8.83 -47.81
CA GLY A 373 19.62 -7.99 -47.17
C GLY A 373 20.21 -6.71 -46.58
N GLY A 374 21.29 -6.83 -45.81
CA GLY A 374 22.12 -5.72 -45.33
C GLY A 374 23.27 -6.26 -44.48
N ASN A 375 23.65 -5.53 -43.44
CA ASN A 375 24.46 -6.02 -42.32
C ASN A 375 23.55 -6.24 -41.11
N ASP A 376 23.21 -7.49 -40.86
CA ASP A 376 22.16 -7.80 -39.90
C ASP A 376 22.74 -8.23 -38.55
N THR A 377 22.05 -7.87 -37.47
CA THR A 377 22.45 -8.07 -36.08
C THR A 377 21.43 -8.88 -35.32
N VAL A 378 21.86 -9.95 -34.65
CA VAL A 378 21.01 -10.72 -33.72
C VAL A 378 21.53 -10.53 -32.30
N VAL A 379 20.70 -9.96 -31.43
CA VAL A 379 20.94 -9.78 -29.99
C VAL A 379 20.30 -10.93 -29.23
N LEU A 380 21.10 -11.69 -28.49
CA LEU A 380 20.64 -12.82 -27.67
C LEU A 380 20.48 -12.38 -26.23
N LEU A 381 19.26 -12.50 -25.70
CA LEU A 381 18.89 -12.05 -24.36
C LEU A 381 19.20 -13.09 -23.25
N ASN A 382 19.60 -14.33 -23.60
CA ASN A 382 19.86 -15.40 -22.61
C ASN A 382 21.10 -16.27 -22.86
N ARG A 383 21.95 -16.44 -21.84
CA ARG A 383 23.18 -17.28 -21.76
C ARG A 383 23.07 -18.70 -22.31
N ASN A 384 21.91 -19.32 -22.15
CA ASN A 384 21.78 -20.74 -22.47
C ASN A 384 21.46 -20.97 -23.95
N LEU A 385 21.23 -19.90 -24.71
CA LEU A 385 20.93 -19.94 -26.13
C LEU A 385 22.19 -20.16 -26.96
N ASN A 386 22.63 -21.42 -27.02
CA ASN A 386 23.67 -21.83 -27.94
C ASN A 386 23.12 -21.88 -29.38
N ILE A 387 23.19 -20.76 -30.09
CA ILE A 387 22.75 -20.68 -31.48
C ILE A 387 23.86 -21.13 -32.45
N ARG A 388 23.44 -21.67 -33.59
CA ARG A 388 24.35 -21.95 -34.72
C ARG A 388 24.41 -20.71 -35.60
N LYS A 389 25.37 -20.67 -36.53
CA LYS A 389 25.41 -19.63 -37.57
C LYS A 389 24.03 -19.52 -38.24
N ILE A 390 23.43 -18.34 -38.12
CA ILE A 390 22.24 -17.95 -38.86
C ILE A 390 22.69 -17.58 -40.27
N ALA A 391 21.94 -18.02 -41.28
CA ALA A 391 22.30 -17.70 -42.66
C ALA A 391 22.02 -16.23 -42.93
N ASN A 392 22.97 -15.54 -43.57
CA ASN A 392 22.85 -14.13 -43.95
C ASN A 392 22.68 -13.15 -42.77
N VAL A 393 23.22 -13.49 -41.59
CA VAL A 393 23.37 -12.54 -40.47
C VAL A 393 24.85 -12.32 -40.22
N GLU A 394 25.27 -11.07 -40.12
CA GLU A 394 26.66 -10.63 -40.03
C GLU A 394 27.14 -10.52 -38.58
N HIS A 395 26.28 -10.04 -37.69
CA HIS A 395 26.58 -9.76 -36.28
C HIS A 395 25.68 -10.58 -35.35
N ILE A 396 26.30 -11.18 -34.33
CA ILE A 396 25.59 -11.81 -33.23
C ILE A 396 26.15 -11.21 -31.95
N ILE A 397 25.28 -10.55 -31.19
CA ILE A 397 25.56 -9.93 -29.90
C ILE A 397 24.95 -10.85 -28.83
N TYR A 398 25.71 -11.16 -27.79
CA TYR A 398 25.19 -11.82 -26.61
C TYR A 398 25.04 -10.74 -25.54
N ALA A 399 23.81 -10.44 -25.12
CA ALA A 399 23.54 -9.38 -24.15
C ALA A 399 24.25 -9.62 -22.79
N ASP A 400 24.73 -10.85 -22.54
CA ASP A 400 25.41 -11.23 -21.30
C ASP A 400 26.92 -11.54 -21.40
N GLU A 401 27.54 -11.47 -22.60
CA GLU A 401 29.00 -11.57 -22.75
C GLU A 401 29.55 -10.57 -23.80
N SER A 402 30.42 -9.68 -23.34
CA SER A 402 31.21 -8.68 -24.11
C SER A 402 32.19 -9.23 -25.17
N THR A 403 31.98 -10.41 -25.76
CA THR A 403 32.82 -10.87 -26.88
C THR A 403 32.05 -11.04 -28.19
N LEU A 404 32.15 -10.01 -29.05
CA LEU A 404 32.01 -10.16 -30.50
C LEU A 404 32.87 -11.35 -30.96
N GLN A 405 32.24 -12.49 -31.30
CA GLN A 405 32.95 -13.50 -32.08
C GLN A 405 32.94 -13.08 -33.56
N PRO A 406 34.09 -13.18 -34.25
CA PRO A 406 34.25 -12.65 -35.58
C PRO A 406 33.42 -13.45 -36.60
N GLY A 407 32.38 -12.83 -37.14
CA GLY A 407 31.87 -13.16 -38.46
C GLY A 407 32.92 -12.78 -39.50
N ASP A 408 33.38 -13.74 -40.29
CA ASP A 408 34.49 -13.58 -41.24
C ASP A 408 34.30 -12.40 -42.24
N GLY A 409 34.92 -11.23 -41.99
CA GLY A 409 35.55 -10.46 -43.08
C GLY A 409 35.30 -8.95 -43.25
N GLY A 410 34.64 -8.23 -42.35
CA GLY A 410 34.56 -6.75 -42.39
C GLY A 410 35.66 -6.08 -41.57
N THR A 411 36.27 -4.98 -42.06
CA THR A 411 37.37 -4.25 -41.37
C THR A 411 36.89 -3.01 -40.61
N GLU A 412 35.70 -3.04 -40.02
CA GLU A 412 35.16 -1.88 -39.30
C GLU A 412 35.30 -2.05 -37.77
N THR A 413 35.54 -0.92 -37.10
CA THR A 413 35.86 -0.78 -35.68
C THR A 413 34.70 -1.23 -34.76
N PRO A 414 34.98 -1.79 -33.56
CA PRO A 414 33.95 -2.08 -32.55
C PRO A 414 33.15 -0.82 -32.14
N PRO A 415 31.91 -0.95 -31.65
CA PRO A 415 31.19 0.13 -30.99
C PRO A 415 32.05 0.72 -29.86
N ILE A 416 32.05 2.05 -29.73
CA ILE A 416 32.86 2.78 -28.74
C ILE A 416 31.96 3.07 -27.53
N ILE A 417 32.44 2.71 -26.34
CA ILE A 417 31.82 3.09 -25.06
C ILE A 417 31.69 4.63 -24.99
N GLY A 418 30.47 5.14 -24.81
CA GLY A 418 30.19 6.55 -24.57
C GLY A 418 30.20 7.46 -25.80
N ASP A 419 29.72 6.98 -26.95
CA ASP A 419 29.32 7.88 -28.05
C ASP A 419 27.94 8.45 -27.71
N ASN A 420 27.79 9.77 -27.77
CA ASN A 420 26.64 10.51 -27.23
C ASN A 420 26.01 11.41 -28.29
N THR A 421 25.68 10.83 -29.44
CA THR A 421 24.91 11.51 -30.48
C THR A 421 23.59 10.78 -30.67
N MET A 422 22.50 11.41 -30.22
CA MET A 422 21.07 11.05 -30.33
C MET A 422 20.77 9.74 -31.08
N THR A 423 20.23 8.76 -30.34
CA THR A 423 20.05 7.31 -30.60
C THR A 423 21.27 6.43 -30.35
N SER A 424 21.91 6.60 -29.18
CA SER A 424 23.15 5.88 -28.84
C SER A 424 22.86 4.59 -28.05
N VAL A 425 23.28 3.46 -28.61
CA VAL A 425 23.31 2.18 -27.86
C VAL A 425 24.57 2.14 -26.98
N ILE A 426 24.39 2.15 -25.67
CA ILE A 426 25.44 2.14 -24.64
C ILE A 426 25.58 0.74 -24.05
N PHE A 427 26.82 0.27 -23.90
CA PHE A 427 27.13 -1.03 -23.31
C PHE A 427 28.09 -0.87 -22.12
N GLY A 428 27.72 -1.48 -21.00
CA GLY A 428 28.58 -1.74 -19.85
C GLY A 428 29.54 -2.91 -20.05
N ASP A 429 30.00 -3.49 -18.95
CA ASP A 429 30.79 -4.71 -18.86
C ASP A 429 30.31 -5.58 -17.69
N ASN A 430 31.06 -6.64 -17.34
CA ASN A 430 30.63 -7.57 -16.30
C ASN A 430 31.00 -7.09 -14.87
N GLY A 431 31.24 -5.81 -14.65
CA GLY A 431 31.43 -5.25 -13.32
C GLY A 431 30.55 -4.03 -13.12
N ASN A 432 30.34 -3.66 -11.86
CA ASN A 432 29.48 -2.55 -11.45
C ASN A 432 29.83 -1.25 -12.21
N ASN A 433 28.93 -0.82 -13.07
CA ASN A 433 29.06 0.33 -13.94
C ASN A 433 28.17 1.49 -13.50
N THR A 434 28.50 2.68 -13.99
CA THR A 434 27.59 3.82 -13.98
C THR A 434 27.47 4.27 -15.43
N LEU A 435 26.30 4.05 -16.01
CA LEU A 435 25.99 4.32 -17.40
C LEU A 435 24.96 5.44 -17.44
N ASP A 436 25.21 6.43 -18.29
CA ASP A 436 24.48 7.70 -18.35
C ASP A 436 24.25 7.99 -19.84
N GLY A 437 22.98 7.91 -20.27
CA GLY A 437 22.52 8.17 -21.64
C GLY A 437 22.71 9.63 -22.02
N GLY A 438 22.25 10.51 -21.13
CA GLY A 438 22.27 11.95 -21.35
C GLY A 438 20.93 12.39 -21.91
N ALA A 439 20.94 13.19 -22.97
CA ALA A 439 19.72 13.68 -23.59
C ALA A 439 19.37 12.89 -24.87
N GLY A 440 18.07 12.76 -25.13
CA GLY A 440 17.48 12.01 -26.24
C GLY A 440 17.26 10.53 -25.92
N ASP A 441 16.63 9.82 -26.86
CA ASP A 441 16.29 8.40 -26.69
C ASP A 441 17.55 7.52 -26.73
N ASP A 442 17.85 6.84 -25.63
CA ASP A 442 19.01 5.98 -25.47
C ASP A 442 18.63 4.51 -25.27
N THR A 443 19.53 3.61 -25.66
CA THR A 443 19.40 2.17 -25.34
C THR A 443 20.62 1.73 -24.55
N ILE A 444 20.46 1.38 -23.28
CA ILE A 444 21.58 1.10 -22.36
C ILE A 444 21.54 -0.35 -21.88
N PHE A 445 22.68 -1.04 -21.94
CA PHE A 445 22.85 -2.40 -21.44
C PHE A 445 23.94 -2.44 -20.36
N GLY A 446 23.59 -2.67 -19.10
CA GLY A 446 24.51 -2.87 -17.96
C GLY A 446 25.39 -4.11 -18.11
N GLN A 447 24.78 -5.21 -18.54
CA GLN A 447 25.35 -6.56 -18.69
C GLN A 447 25.49 -7.32 -17.38
N GLY A 448 26.47 -6.99 -16.54
CA GLY A 448 26.66 -7.76 -15.32
C GLY A 448 27.41 -7.01 -14.23
N GLY A 449 27.15 -7.37 -12.97
CA GLY A 449 27.55 -6.55 -11.83
C GLY A 449 26.37 -5.72 -11.36
N ASP A 450 26.52 -5.03 -10.23
CA ASP A 450 25.44 -4.18 -9.71
C ASP A 450 25.61 -2.79 -10.34
N ASP A 451 24.80 -2.50 -11.36
CA ASP A 451 24.93 -1.33 -12.22
C ASP A 451 24.02 -0.17 -11.79
N LEU A 452 24.47 1.05 -12.05
CA LEU A 452 23.64 2.25 -12.00
C LEU A 452 23.43 2.72 -13.44
N ILE A 453 22.20 2.57 -13.94
CA ILE A 453 21.81 2.99 -15.28
C ILE A 453 20.92 4.23 -15.17
N ILE A 454 21.27 5.25 -15.94
CA ILE A 454 20.59 6.54 -15.98
C ILE A 454 20.27 6.81 -17.46
N GLY A 455 18.99 6.81 -17.82
CA GLY A 455 18.52 7.18 -19.16
C GLY A 455 18.74 8.68 -19.40
N GLY A 456 17.91 9.50 -18.77
CA GLY A 456 17.99 10.96 -18.75
C GLY A 456 18.48 11.56 -17.43
N ARG A 457 18.95 12.82 -17.45
CA ARG A 457 19.30 13.58 -16.24
C ARG A 457 18.41 14.80 -16.08
N ASP A 458 17.37 14.69 -15.27
CA ASP A 458 16.56 15.88 -15.00
C ASP A 458 17.24 16.94 -14.12
N SER A 459 16.99 18.18 -14.57
CA SER A 459 17.01 19.44 -13.86
C SER A 459 15.74 19.65 -13.03
N LEU A 460 15.75 19.28 -11.73
CA LEU A 460 15.25 20.13 -10.63
C LEU A 460 15.25 19.50 -9.22
N ALA A 461 15.98 18.41 -8.94
CA ALA A 461 16.30 18.07 -7.55
C ALA A 461 17.54 17.18 -7.42
N SER A 462 18.72 17.74 -7.75
CA SER A 462 19.99 17.22 -7.23
C SER A 462 19.95 17.16 -5.69
N ARG A 463 19.53 16.02 -5.14
CA ARG A 463 19.81 15.56 -3.78
C ARG A 463 20.40 14.17 -3.87
N ASP A 464 21.68 14.18 -4.21
CA ASP A 464 22.74 13.30 -3.71
C ASP A 464 22.30 12.43 -2.52
N ILE A 465 22.21 11.12 -2.71
CA ILE A 465 21.96 10.14 -1.66
C ILE A 465 23.04 10.14 -0.56
N ASN A 466 24.16 10.88 -0.72
CA ASN A 466 25.29 10.95 0.20
C ASN A 466 25.84 12.37 0.51
N ASN A 467 25.20 13.46 0.05
CA ASN A 467 25.54 14.86 0.36
C ASN A 467 27.06 15.24 0.33
N THR A 468 27.74 14.99 -0.80
CA THR A 468 29.17 15.23 -1.04
C THR A 468 29.52 16.30 -2.09
N ILE A 469 28.56 16.82 -2.87
CA ILE A 469 28.85 17.86 -3.90
C ILE A 469 28.17 19.19 -3.56
N ASP A 470 28.97 20.25 -3.45
CA ASP A 470 28.51 21.61 -3.17
C ASP A 470 27.80 22.21 -4.41
N VAL A 471 26.60 22.77 -4.23
CA VAL A 471 25.70 23.32 -5.28
C VAL A 471 26.37 24.36 -6.19
N ALA A 472 27.48 24.96 -5.75
CA ALA A 472 28.22 25.96 -6.50
C ALA A 472 29.07 25.40 -7.66
N ASP A 473 29.25 24.08 -7.76
CA ASP A 473 30.12 23.43 -8.75
C ASP A 473 29.36 22.72 -9.89
N LEU A 474 28.02 22.83 -9.97
CA LEU A 474 27.23 22.24 -11.07
C LEU A 474 27.20 23.18 -12.30
N PRO A 475 27.81 22.82 -13.44
CA PRO A 475 27.67 23.56 -14.69
C PRO A 475 26.38 23.14 -15.41
N ASP A 476 25.49 24.11 -15.64
CA ASP A 476 24.46 24.16 -16.70
C ASP A 476 23.50 22.96 -16.82
N GLN A 477 22.51 22.88 -15.92
CA GLN A 477 21.38 21.95 -16.01
C GLN A 477 20.16 22.63 -16.67
N THR A 478 20.18 22.73 -17.99
CA THR A 478 18.98 22.97 -18.80
C THR A 478 18.96 21.91 -19.90
N GLU A 479 18.74 20.66 -19.53
CA GLU A 479 18.40 19.62 -20.50
C GLU A 479 16.88 19.44 -20.37
N SER A 480 16.19 19.85 -21.43
CA SER A 480 14.73 19.84 -21.57
C SER A 480 14.38 18.89 -22.72
N ASP A 481 15.13 17.80 -22.78
CA ASP A 481 15.32 16.90 -23.91
C ASP A 481 15.60 15.47 -23.44
N ASP A 482 15.19 15.09 -22.23
CA ASP A 482 15.12 13.68 -21.84
C ASP A 482 14.14 12.95 -22.80
N GLY A 483 14.57 11.79 -23.28
CA GLY A 483 13.93 11.01 -24.34
C GLY A 483 13.21 9.78 -23.81
N ASN A 484 12.67 8.96 -24.72
CA ASN A 484 12.11 7.66 -24.35
C ASN A 484 13.24 6.62 -24.34
N ASP A 485 13.66 6.19 -23.16
CA ASP A 485 14.81 5.34 -22.98
C ASP A 485 14.47 3.85 -22.92
N THR A 486 15.42 3.01 -23.31
CA THR A 486 15.33 1.55 -23.12
C THR A 486 16.54 1.05 -22.35
N LEU A 487 16.33 0.68 -21.09
CA LEU A 487 17.35 0.45 -20.10
C LEU A 487 17.32 -1.01 -19.63
N TYR A 488 18.44 -1.72 -19.78
CA TYR A 488 18.59 -3.13 -19.40
C TYR A 488 19.72 -3.29 -18.36
N GLY A 489 19.40 -3.69 -17.14
CA GLY A 489 20.36 -3.98 -16.06
C GLY A 489 21.23 -5.18 -16.40
N GLY A 490 20.60 -6.35 -16.57
CA GLY A 490 21.26 -7.56 -17.02
C GLY A 490 21.42 -8.58 -15.89
N ARG A 491 22.56 -8.59 -15.18
CA ARG A 491 22.79 -9.51 -14.05
C ARG A 491 23.38 -8.76 -12.88
N GLY A 492 22.85 -8.98 -11.69
CA GLY A 492 23.30 -8.26 -10.51
C GLY A 492 22.14 -7.44 -9.99
N ASN A 493 22.35 -6.73 -8.88
CA ASN A 493 21.27 -5.95 -8.29
C ASN A 493 21.38 -4.52 -8.80
N ASP A 494 20.64 -4.22 -9.86
CA ASP A 494 20.77 -3.00 -10.63
C ASP A 494 19.88 -1.89 -10.09
N THR A 495 20.33 -0.65 -10.26
CA THR A 495 19.52 0.56 -10.02
C THR A 495 19.32 1.27 -11.35
N ILE A 496 18.08 1.33 -11.81
CA ILE A 496 17.73 1.91 -13.11
C ILE A 496 16.85 3.13 -12.91
N LEU A 497 17.28 4.26 -13.47
CA LEU A 497 16.58 5.55 -13.43
C LEU A 497 16.24 5.95 -14.87
N GLY A 498 14.94 6.00 -15.20
CA GLY A 498 14.41 6.38 -16.50
C GLY A 498 14.68 7.85 -16.81
N GLY A 499 13.98 8.75 -16.14
CA GLY A 499 14.08 10.19 -16.37
C GLY A 499 12.72 10.77 -16.77
N GLN A 500 12.68 11.90 -17.47
CA GLN A 500 11.42 12.28 -18.13
C GLN A 500 11.32 11.55 -19.47
N GLY A 501 10.16 11.00 -19.80
CA GLY A 501 10.02 10.21 -21.03
C GLY A 501 9.11 9.03 -20.79
N ASN A 502 8.72 8.32 -21.85
CA ASN A 502 8.07 7.02 -21.71
C ASN A 502 9.15 5.94 -21.82
N ASP A 503 9.60 5.44 -20.68
CA ASP A 503 10.78 4.61 -20.61
C ASP A 503 10.45 3.12 -20.51
N ILE A 504 11.39 2.28 -20.95
CA ILE A 504 11.37 0.84 -20.73
C ILE A 504 12.53 0.49 -19.81
N LEU A 505 12.22 0.06 -18.59
CA LEU A 505 13.18 -0.35 -17.57
C LEU A 505 13.11 -1.86 -17.40
N ASP A 506 14.21 -2.56 -17.63
CA ASP A 506 14.33 -4.03 -17.51
C ASP A 506 15.51 -4.37 -16.58
N GLY A 507 15.21 -4.85 -15.37
CA GLY A 507 16.20 -5.18 -14.35
C GLY A 507 17.07 -6.38 -14.76
N GLY A 508 16.45 -7.52 -15.05
CA GLY A 508 17.13 -8.72 -15.51
C GLY A 508 17.23 -9.80 -14.42
N ASP A 509 18.39 -10.45 -14.28
CA ASP A 509 18.65 -11.41 -13.18
C ASP A 509 19.16 -10.64 -11.95
N GLY A 510 18.42 -10.56 -10.86
CA GLY A 510 18.86 -9.83 -9.65
C GLY A 510 17.70 -9.31 -8.82
N ASP A 511 18.02 -8.69 -7.68
CA ASP A 511 17.03 -7.93 -6.93
C ASP A 511 17.20 -6.45 -7.31
N ASP A 512 16.39 -5.97 -8.25
CA ASP A 512 16.59 -4.69 -8.92
C ASP A 512 15.76 -3.56 -8.31
N THR A 513 16.21 -2.31 -8.47
CA THR A 513 15.49 -1.09 -8.07
C THR A 513 15.27 -0.19 -9.28
N LEU A 514 14.02 0.08 -9.62
CA LEU A 514 13.62 0.80 -10.83
C LEU A 514 12.85 2.08 -10.45
N SER A 515 13.12 3.18 -11.14
CA SER A 515 12.39 4.46 -10.99
C SER A 515 12.24 5.10 -12.36
N GLY A 516 10.99 5.28 -12.79
CA GLY A 516 10.62 5.79 -14.11
C GLY A 516 10.70 7.32 -14.16
N GLN A 517 10.04 7.99 -13.20
CA GLN A 517 9.80 9.44 -13.13
C GLN A 517 8.71 9.89 -14.11
N ASP A 518 8.79 11.12 -14.64
CA ASP A 518 7.71 11.74 -15.42
C ASP A 518 7.53 10.96 -16.74
N GLY A 519 6.47 10.18 -16.87
CA GLY A 519 6.37 9.30 -18.01
C GLY A 519 5.12 8.46 -18.05
N VAL A 520 5.02 7.65 -19.10
CA VAL A 520 4.23 6.42 -19.09
C VAL A 520 5.23 5.28 -19.29
N ASP A 521 5.61 4.66 -18.20
CA ASP A 521 6.77 3.78 -18.17
C ASP A 521 6.40 2.28 -18.17
N ILE A 522 7.34 1.46 -18.63
CA ILE A 522 7.24 -0.01 -18.59
C ILE A 522 8.33 -0.55 -17.69
N PHE A 523 7.94 -1.04 -16.51
CA PHE A 523 8.81 -1.71 -15.56
C PHE A 523 8.79 -3.23 -15.78
N ARG A 524 9.96 -3.82 -16.00
CA ARG A 524 10.19 -5.26 -16.00
C ARG A 524 11.27 -5.58 -14.95
N GLY A 525 10.90 -6.23 -13.86
CA GLY A 525 11.89 -6.62 -12.84
C GLY A 525 12.78 -7.73 -13.37
N GLY A 526 12.16 -8.84 -13.75
CA GLY A 526 12.85 -9.98 -14.33
C GLY A 526 12.87 -11.16 -13.38
N ALA A 527 14.06 -11.63 -13.02
CA ALA A 527 14.27 -12.77 -12.14
C ALA A 527 14.95 -12.34 -10.85
N GLY A 528 14.17 -12.21 -9.79
CA GLY A 528 14.64 -12.01 -8.43
C GLY A 528 13.50 -11.40 -7.63
N VAL A 529 13.79 -10.44 -6.76
CA VAL A 529 12.80 -9.67 -6.03
C VAL A 529 12.98 -8.19 -6.37
N ASP A 530 12.08 -7.69 -7.21
CA ASP A 530 12.28 -6.40 -7.87
C ASP A 530 11.41 -5.30 -7.27
N THR A 531 11.95 -4.09 -7.19
CA THR A 531 11.37 -2.96 -6.47
C THR A 531 11.20 -1.75 -7.37
N VAL A 532 10.00 -1.16 -7.39
CA VAL A 532 9.78 0.16 -8.00
C VAL A 532 9.75 1.23 -6.91
N ASP A 533 10.54 2.29 -7.07
CA ASP A 533 10.67 3.40 -6.11
C ASP A 533 9.93 4.66 -6.58
N PHE A 534 8.74 4.91 -6.03
CA PHE A 534 7.96 6.12 -6.28
C PHE A 534 8.23 7.23 -5.28
N SER A 535 9.20 7.07 -4.38
CA SER A 535 9.36 7.96 -3.24
C SER A 535 9.75 9.40 -3.58
N LYS A 536 10.04 9.67 -4.85
CA LYS A 536 10.37 11.00 -5.37
C LYS A 536 9.37 11.53 -6.40
N GLU A 537 8.30 10.80 -6.71
CA GLU A 537 7.63 10.94 -8.02
C GLU A 537 6.16 11.42 -8.01
N SER A 538 5.65 12.13 -6.99
CA SER A 538 4.31 12.75 -7.18
C SER A 538 3.93 13.88 -6.22
N PRO A 539 3.21 14.92 -6.69
CA PRO A 539 2.47 15.87 -5.85
C PRO A 539 1.01 15.46 -5.53
N PHE A 540 0.52 14.29 -5.97
CA PHE A 540 -0.87 13.79 -5.81
C PHE A 540 -0.92 12.33 -5.32
N GLN A 541 -2.09 11.88 -4.85
CA GLN A 541 -2.38 10.49 -4.43
C GLN A 541 -1.95 9.46 -5.49
N LEU A 542 -1.24 8.41 -5.07
CA LEU A 542 -0.74 7.35 -5.94
C LEU A 542 -1.64 6.11 -5.85
N LEU A 543 -2.00 5.52 -6.98
CA LEU A 543 -2.66 4.21 -7.06
C LEU A 543 -1.82 3.32 -7.95
N VAL A 544 -1.35 2.19 -7.42
CA VAL A 544 -0.68 1.14 -8.19
C VAL A 544 -1.32 -0.20 -7.86
N ASN A 545 -1.79 -0.89 -8.90
CA ASN A 545 -2.32 -2.24 -8.79
C ASN A 545 -1.52 -3.17 -9.70
N LEU A 546 -0.66 -3.98 -9.09
CA LEU A 546 0.21 -4.93 -9.78
C LEU A 546 -0.58 -6.10 -10.40
N GLU A 547 -1.72 -6.49 -9.82
CA GLU A 547 -2.56 -7.55 -10.37
C GLU A 547 -3.29 -7.14 -11.65
N THR A 548 -3.89 -5.94 -11.66
CA THR A 548 -4.62 -5.44 -12.85
C THR A 548 -3.73 -4.66 -13.80
N ASN A 549 -2.47 -4.43 -13.42
CA ASN A 549 -1.50 -3.61 -14.13
C ASN A 549 -2.06 -2.20 -14.44
N VAL A 550 -2.55 -1.54 -13.38
CA VAL A 550 -3.12 -0.19 -13.44
C VAL A 550 -2.35 0.70 -12.49
N ALA A 551 -1.77 1.78 -13.00
CA ALA A 551 -1.28 2.88 -12.19
C ALA A 551 -1.95 4.22 -12.58
N SER A 552 -2.25 5.04 -11.57
CA SER A 552 -2.88 6.34 -11.76
C SER A 552 -2.55 7.31 -10.62
N GLY A 553 -2.37 8.58 -10.98
CA GLY A 553 -2.02 9.65 -10.04
C GLY A 553 -0.52 9.91 -10.03
N GLY A 554 -0.12 11.18 -10.06
CA GLY A 554 1.30 11.55 -10.15
C GLY A 554 1.92 11.22 -11.49
N THR A 555 3.22 10.98 -11.46
CA THR A 555 4.01 10.52 -12.62
C THR A 555 3.67 9.10 -13.02
N ALA A 556 3.21 8.26 -12.09
CA ALA A 556 2.87 6.87 -12.37
C ALA A 556 1.60 6.67 -13.25
N THR A 557 1.06 7.75 -13.81
CA THR A 557 -0.22 7.68 -14.53
C THR A 557 -0.03 7.03 -15.90
N GLY A 558 -0.36 5.75 -15.99
CA GLY A 558 -0.27 4.96 -17.22
C GLY A 558 0.81 3.89 -17.18
N ASP A 559 1.67 3.88 -16.17
CA ASP A 559 2.76 2.93 -16.02
C ASP A 559 2.28 1.48 -15.99
N THR A 560 3.15 0.58 -16.44
CA THR A 560 2.90 -0.86 -16.46
C THR A 560 4.03 -1.66 -15.81
N PHE A 561 3.66 -2.76 -15.15
CA PHE A 561 4.53 -3.55 -14.29
C PHE A 561 4.51 -5.03 -14.71
N TYR A 562 5.69 -5.63 -14.83
CA TYR A 562 5.90 -7.03 -15.14
C TYR A 562 6.97 -7.61 -14.23
N SER A 563 6.67 -8.72 -13.54
CA SER A 563 7.58 -9.33 -12.55
C SER A 563 8.12 -8.30 -11.55
N ILE A 564 7.21 -7.52 -10.94
CA ILE A 564 7.53 -6.57 -9.87
C ILE A 564 6.85 -7.08 -8.61
N GLU A 565 7.62 -7.18 -7.52
CA GLU A 565 7.11 -7.64 -6.23
C GLU A 565 7.00 -6.51 -5.22
N ASN A 566 7.86 -5.50 -5.28
CA ASN A 566 7.93 -4.50 -4.22
C ASN A 566 7.67 -3.09 -4.72
N LEU A 567 7.05 -2.28 -3.86
CA LEU A 567 6.74 -0.88 -4.12
C LEU A 567 7.17 -0.03 -2.93
N ILE A 568 7.81 1.10 -3.23
CA ILE A 568 8.12 2.14 -2.24
C ILE A 568 7.26 3.36 -2.57
N GLY A 569 6.46 3.76 -1.58
CA GLY A 569 5.60 4.93 -1.60
C GLY A 569 6.30 6.25 -1.28
N SER A 570 5.49 7.31 -1.29
CA SER A 570 5.83 8.70 -1.03
C SER A 570 5.85 9.02 0.46
N ASP A 571 6.54 10.10 0.85
CA ASP A 571 6.79 10.38 2.29
C ASP A 571 5.69 11.24 2.96
N ASP A 572 4.72 11.77 2.21
CA ASP A 572 3.73 12.71 2.77
C ASP A 572 2.33 12.64 2.14
N ARG A 573 1.99 11.55 1.44
CA ARG A 573 0.73 11.41 0.70
C ARG A 573 0.21 9.98 0.79
N ILE A 574 -1.10 9.86 0.66
CA ILE A 574 -1.79 8.58 0.62
C ILE A 574 -1.39 7.82 -0.64
N ASP A 575 -0.82 6.65 -0.46
CA ASP A 575 -0.51 5.67 -1.47
C ASP A 575 -1.48 4.49 -1.38
N ARG A 576 -1.90 4.01 -2.55
CA ARG A 576 -2.79 2.86 -2.67
C ARG A 576 -2.12 1.75 -3.47
N PHE A 577 -1.61 0.74 -2.78
CA PHE A 577 -0.96 -0.40 -3.40
C PHE A 577 -1.78 -1.68 -3.31
N ILE A 578 -1.85 -2.39 -4.43
CA ILE A 578 -2.47 -3.71 -4.52
C ILE A 578 -1.45 -4.66 -5.14
N GLY A 579 -1.09 -5.70 -4.38
CA GLY A 579 -0.13 -6.73 -4.73
C GLY A 579 -0.70 -7.82 -5.62
N THR A 580 0.00 -8.95 -5.65
CA THR A 580 -0.26 -10.07 -6.57
C THR A 580 -0.52 -11.36 -5.77
N SER A 581 -0.10 -12.52 -6.29
CA SER A 581 -0.08 -13.79 -5.54
C SER A 581 1.34 -14.22 -5.12
N ALA A 582 2.33 -13.38 -5.43
CA ALA A 582 3.72 -13.52 -5.00
C ALA A 582 3.93 -12.82 -3.66
N ALA A 583 5.03 -13.10 -2.96
CA ALA A 583 5.37 -12.37 -1.75
C ALA A 583 5.77 -10.93 -2.11
N ASN A 584 4.95 -9.96 -1.71
CA ASN A 584 5.11 -8.55 -1.98
C ASN A 584 5.68 -7.81 -0.75
N HIS A 585 6.47 -6.75 -0.96
CA HIS A 585 6.91 -5.85 0.10
C HIS A 585 6.55 -4.41 -0.24
N PHE A 586 5.69 -3.80 0.57
CA PHE A 586 5.26 -2.41 0.40
C PHE A 586 5.74 -1.56 1.57
N TRP A 587 6.34 -0.41 1.23
CA TRP A 587 6.73 0.63 2.19
C TRP A 587 5.98 1.92 1.90
N GLY A 588 5.11 2.34 2.80
CA GLY A 588 4.36 3.59 2.71
C GLY A 588 5.20 4.81 3.06
N ARG A 589 5.97 4.73 4.15
CA ARG A 589 6.78 5.82 4.73
C ARG A 589 5.92 6.88 5.41
N GLY A 590 5.02 7.58 4.72
CA GLY A 590 4.19 8.60 5.35
C GLY A 590 2.96 9.01 4.54
N GLY A 591 1.90 9.45 5.23
CA GLY A 591 0.57 9.63 4.66
C GLY A 591 -0.33 8.42 4.96
N GLY A 592 -1.64 8.63 5.15
CA GLY A 592 -2.56 7.54 5.54
C GLY A 592 -2.87 6.58 4.38
N ASP A 593 -2.09 5.52 4.28
CA ASP A 593 -1.98 4.62 3.14
C ASP A 593 -3.04 3.51 3.11
N TYR A 594 -3.22 2.90 1.94
CA TYR A 594 -4.09 1.75 1.73
C TYR A 594 -3.34 0.65 0.99
N PHE A 595 -2.96 -0.42 1.69
CA PHE A 595 -2.31 -1.58 1.08
C PHE A 595 -3.16 -2.82 1.12
N ASN A 596 -3.09 -3.59 0.04
CA ASN A 596 -3.63 -4.94 -0.05
C ASN A 596 -2.54 -5.84 -0.64
N GLY A 597 -1.98 -6.75 0.17
CA GLY A 597 -0.92 -7.68 -0.24
C GLY A 597 -1.38 -8.67 -1.31
N GLY A 598 -2.65 -9.09 -1.22
CA GLY A 598 -3.29 -9.98 -2.19
C GLY A 598 -3.14 -11.44 -1.78
N GLY A 599 -2.09 -12.10 -2.23
CA GLY A 599 -1.71 -13.39 -1.66
C GLY A 599 -0.23 -13.59 -1.79
N GLY A 600 0.34 -14.49 -1.00
CA GLY A 600 1.79 -14.50 -0.83
C GLY A 600 2.11 -14.51 0.65
N ASN A 601 3.37 -14.30 1.02
CA ASN A 601 3.68 -14.00 2.42
C ASN A 601 4.24 -12.59 2.39
N ASP A 602 3.37 -11.63 2.60
CA ASP A 602 3.63 -10.24 2.29
C ASP A 602 4.24 -9.51 3.49
N ILE A 603 5.00 -8.45 3.22
CA ILE A 603 5.48 -7.51 4.24
C ILE A 603 4.87 -6.16 3.92
N LEU A 604 3.98 -5.68 4.77
CA LEU A 604 3.30 -4.41 4.61
C LEU A 604 3.76 -3.47 5.73
N ASP A 605 4.44 -2.39 5.37
CA ASP A 605 4.94 -1.36 6.28
C ASP A 605 4.27 -0.03 5.93
N GLY A 606 3.31 0.41 6.74
CA GLY A 606 2.56 1.65 6.55
C GLY A 606 3.41 2.89 6.78
N GLY A 607 4.14 2.92 7.91
CA GLY A 607 5.15 3.93 8.19
C GLY A 607 4.66 4.96 9.20
N ASN A 608 4.42 6.19 8.77
CA ASN A 608 3.87 7.25 9.63
C ASN A 608 2.46 7.60 9.15
N ASP A 609 1.64 8.11 10.07
CA ASP A 609 0.21 8.39 9.87
C ASP A 609 -0.66 7.13 9.99
N GLY A 610 -1.99 7.29 9.84
CA GLY A 610 -2.92 6.20 10.09
C GLY A 610 -3.29 5.43 8.82
N ASP A 611 -2.95 4.15 8.80
CA ASP A 611 -2.95 3.31 7.61
C ASP A 611 -4.04 2.23 7.60
N ILE A 612 -4.33 1.70 6.41
CA ILE A 612 -5.24 0.56 6.23
C ILE A 612 -4.53 -0.53 5.45
N LEU A 613 -4.12 -1.59 6.15
CA LEU A 613 -3.27 -2.66 5.60
C LEU A 613 -4.01 -4.00 5.65
N TYR A 614 -4.14 -4.66 4.49
CA TYR A 614 -4.73 -5.99 4.34
C TYR A 614 -3.69 -6.98 3.81
N GLY A 615 -3.34 -8.00 4.60
CA GLY A 615 -2.48 -9.12 4.17
C GLY A 615 -3.18 -10.08 3.18
N GLU A 616 -4.48 -10.30 3.40
CA GLU A 616 -5.33 -11.19 2.59
C GLU A 616 -4.95 -12.68 2.68
N ALA A 617 -4.12 -13.26 1.81
CA ALA A 617 -3.92 -14.71 1.76
C ALA A 617 -2.45 -15.14 1.86
N GLY A 618 -2.07 -15.64 3.03
CA GLY A 618 -0.84 -16.35 3.28
C GLY A 618 -0.33 -16.02 4.67
N ASN A 619 0.98 -16.02 4.90
CA ASN A 619 1.52 -15.73 6.23
C ASN A 619 2.21 -14.37 6.21
N ASP A 620 1.44 -13.34 6.55
CA ASP A 620 1.82 -11.96 6.32
C ASP A 620 2.47 -11.34 7.56
N THR A 621 3.36 -10.38 7.33
CA THR A 621 3.97 -9.54 8.37
C THR A 621 3.52 -8.11 8.17
N ILE A 622 2.80 -7.57 9.13
CA ILE A 622 2.21 -6.23 9.01
C ILE A 622 2.79 -5.33 10.11
N ILE A 623 3.37 -4.21 9.67
CA ILE A 623 3.89 -3.12 10.48
C ILE A 623 3.00 -1.92 10.16
N GLY A 624 2.14 -1.52 11.09
CA GLY A 624 1.34 -0.30 10.94
C GLY A 624 2.26 0.92 10.96
N GLY A 625 3.01 1.03 12.05
CA GLY A 625 3.94 2.14 12.26
C GLY A 625 3.33 3.16 13.20
N ALA A 626 3.68 4.43 13.06
CA ALA A 626 3.20 5.47 13.97
C ALA A 626 1.88 6.04 13.49
N GLY A 627 0.79 5.82 14.22
CA GLY A 627 -0.51 6.31 13.81
C GLY A 627 -1.63 5.54 14.47
N GLN A 628 -2.83 5.67 13.93
CA GLN A 628 -3.85 4.66 14.18
C GLN A 628 -4.01 3.87 12.90
N ASP A 629 -3.84 2.57 13.03
CA ASP A 629 -3.90 1.67 11.89
C ASP A 629 -5.08 0.70 11.98
N TYR A 630 -5.60 0.36 10.80
CA TYR A 630 -6.45 -0.81 10.60
C TYR A 630 -5.62 -1.90 9.94
N LEU A 631 -5.32 -2.94 10.71
CA LEU A 631 -4.46 -4.04 10.28
C LEU A 631 -5.30 -5.33 10.21
N ASP A 632 -5.36 -5.95 9.04
CA ASP A 632 -6.05 -7.22 8.83
C ASP A 632 -5.10 -8.23 8.19
N GLY A 633 -4.69 -9.23 8.97
CA GLY A 633 -3.84 -10.32 8.50
C GLY A 633 -4.52 -11.24 7.49
N GLY A 634 -5.86 -11.30 7.47
CA GLY A 634 -6.59 -12.15 6.54
C GLY A 634 -6.49 -13.65 6.87
N ALA A 635 -5.96 -14.44 5.95
CA ALA A 635 -6.01 -15.88 5.94
C ALA A 635 -4.61 -16.50 5.86
N GLY A 636 -4.04 -16.80 7.01
CA GLY A 636 -3.02 -17.83 7.15
C GLY A 636 -2.50 -17.89 8.57
N ILE A 637 -1.23 -17.56 8.76
CA ILE A 637 -0.61 -17.42 10.08
C ILE A 637 0.14 -16.09 10.08
N ASP A 638 -0.54 -15.07 10.57
CA ASP A 638 -0.15 -13.68 10.34
C ASP A 638 0.50 -13.08 11.58
N THR A 639 1.38 -12.10 11.37
CA THR A 639 2.19 -11.48 12.44
C THR A 639 2.06 -9.97 12.41
N VAL A 640 1.62 -9.38 13.52
CA VAL A 640 1.71 -7.94 13.74
C VAL A 640 3.01 -7.59 14.46
N VAL A 641 3.67 -6.51 14.08
CA VAL A 641 5.02 -6.16 14.56
C VAL A 641 5.09 -4.71 15.05
N TYR A 642 5.50 -4.54 16.31
CA TYR A 642 5.75 -3.24 16.97
C TYR A 642 7.22 -3.06 17.39
N GLU A 643 8.16 -3.82 16.80
CA GLU A 643 9.59 -3.77 17.16
C GLU A 643 10.17 -2.34 17.02
N GLY A 644 9.66 -1.55 16.07
CA GLY A 644 10.04 -0.15 15.86
C GLY A 644 9.52 0.84 16.91
N SER A 645 8.61 0.40 17.79
CA SER A 645 7.86 1.29 18.69
C SER A 645 8.75 2.06 19.66
N SER A 646 8.42 3.34 19.81
CA SER A 646 9.16 4.27 20.67
C SER A 646 8.88 4.12 22.19
N ALA A 647 7.90 3.31 22.56
CA ALA A 647 7.53 2.95 23.93
C ALA A 647 6.92 1.54 24.00
N GLY A 648 6.72 1.04 25.23
CA GLY A 648 6.10 -0.27 25.48
C GLY A 648 4.67 -0.33 24.96
N VAL A 649 4.29 -1.48 24.41
CA VAL A 649 3.00 -1.73 23.78
C VAL A 649 2.20 -2.79 24.53
N THR A 650 0.87 -2.67 24.52
CA THR A 650 -0.05 -3.71 24.93
C THR A 650 -0.77 -4.23 23.70
N ILE A 651 -0.52 -5.48 23.33
CA ILE A 651 -1.12 -6.14 22.15
C ILE A 651 -2.11 -7.18 22.64
N ASP A 652 -3.37 -7.05 22.27
CA ASP A 652 -4.45 -7.98 22.62
C ASP A 652 -5.09 -8.58 21.36
N LEU A 653 -4.61 -9.76 20.97
CA LEU A 653 -5.10 -10.51 19.81
C LEU A 653 -6.50 -11.10 20.06
N ALA A 654 -6.95 -11.21 21.32
CA ALA A 654 -8.27 -11.73 21.65
C ALA A 654 -9.35 -10.66 21.47
N ASN A 655 -9.04 -9.41 21.82
CA ASN A 655 -9.93 -8.26 21.65
C ASN A 655 -9.70 -7.51 20.31
N GLY A 656 -8.60 -7.79 19.62
CA GLY A 656 -8.29 -7.21 18.32
C GLY A 656 -7.80 -5.77 18.41
N THR A 657 -6.93 -5.50 19.39
CA THR A 657 -6.46 -4.13 19.69
C THR A 657 -4.97 -4.14 20.04
N ALA A 658 -4.25 -3.09 19.68
CA ALA A 658 -2.94 -2.79 20.25
C ALA A 658 -2.88 -1.32 20.65
N ASN A 659 -2.27 -1.01 21.79
CA ASN A 659 -2.19 0.34 22.36
C ASN A 659 -0.82 0.61 23.01
N GLY A 660 -0.49 1.88 23.22
CA GLY A 660 0.82 2.33 23.68
C GLY A 660 1.85 2.41 22.56
N GLY A 661 2.80 3.35 22.68
CA GLY A 661 3.86 3.55 21.69
C GLY A 661 3.29 3.84 20.29
N ASP A 662 3.72 3.05 19.31
CA ASP A 662 3.27 3.15 17.93
C ASP A 662 1.83 2.66 17.73
N GLY A 663 1.29 1.86 18.66
CA GLY A 663 -0.11 1.43 18.62
C GLY A 663 -1.12 2.52 19.02
N ASP A 664 -0.66 3.75 19.29
CA ASP A 664 -1.49 4.92 19.59
C ASP A 664 -1.25 6.04 18.56
N GLY A 665 -2.31 6.70 18.10
CA GLY A 665 -2.16 7.84 17.20
C GLY A 665 -3.42 8.70 16.98
N PRO A 666 -3.27 9.92 16.46
CA PRO A 666 -4.41 10.75 16.07
C PRO A 666 -5.17 10.10 14.90
N VAL A 667 -6.51 10.11 14.99
CA VAL A 667 -7.41 9.54 13.97
C VAL A 667 -7.15 10.15 12.59
N GLN A 668 -6.75 9.36 11.61
CA GLN A 668 -6.67 9.78 10.20
C GLN A 668 -7.57 9.00 9.22
N ILE A 669 -8.42 8.06 9.68
CA ILE A 669 -9.33 7.37 8.75
C ILE A 669 -10.46 8.30 8.27
N VAL A 670 -10.32 8.77 7.03
CA VAL A 670 -11.28 9.61 6.31
C VAL A 670 -12.57 8.83 6.02
N GLY A 671 -13.67 9.16 6.70
CA GLY A 671 -15.02 8.86 6.17
C GLY A 671 -16.13 8.46 7.15
N ARG A 672 -15.84 8.16 8.42
CA ARG A 672 -16.87 7.98 9.46
C ARG A 672 -16.29 8.33 10.82
N GLY A 673 -16.73 9.45 11.40
CA GLY A 673 -16.28 9.99 12.69
C GLY A 673 -16.31 8.99 13.84
N THR A 674 -15.25 8.20 13.93
CA THR A 674 -15.03 7.12 14.88
C THR A 674 -13.69 7.43 15.51
N VAL A 675 -13.68 7.94 16.75
CA VAL A 675 -12.42 8.12 17.49
C VAL A 675 -12.07 6.79 18.13
N ILE A 676 -11.48 5.91 17.34
CA ILE A 676 -10.68 4.84 17.88
C ILE A 676 -9.34 5.51 18.20
N ARG A 677 -8.62 5.14 19.27
CA ARG A 677 -7.32 5.78 19.63
C ARG A 677 -6.12 4.87 19.53
N HIS A 678 -6.38 3.61 19.19
CA HIS A 678 -5.39 2.56 19.14
C HIS A 678 -5.57 1.76 17.85
N ASP A 679 -4.61 0.93 17.53
CA ASP A 679 -4.68 0.07 16.35
C ASP A 679 -5.77 -0.98 16.48
N ILE A 680 -6.36 -1.30 15.33
CA ILE A 680 -7.38 -2.34 15.19
C ILE A 680 -6.73 -3.53 14.51
N LEU A 681 -6.74 -4.67 15.20
CA LEU A 681 -6.12 -5.90 14.75
C LEU A 681 -7.18 -6.93 14.39
N VAL A 682 -7.11 -7.46 13.17
CA VAL A 682 -8.00 -8.52 12.69
C VAL A 682 -7.16 -9.66 12.11
N GLY A 683 -7.52 -10.90 12.44
CA GLY A 683 -6.94 -12.08 11.78
C GLY A 683 -5.50 -12.44 12.16
N PHE A 684 -4.94 -11.89 13.24
CA PHE A 684 -3.56 -12.21 13.65
C PHE A 684 -3.45 -13.39 14.63
N GLU A 685 -2.47 -14.25 14.41
CA GLU A 685 -2.07 -15.31 15.33
C GLU A 685 -0.79 -14.99 16.11
N ASN A 686 0.06 -14.11 15.61
CA ASN A 686 1.36 -13.81 16.22
C ASN A 686 1.54 -12.31 16.45
N ALA A 687 2.33 -11.98 17.47
CA ALA A 687 2.66 -10.62 17.82
C ALA A 687 4.13 -10.49 18.21
N VAL A 688 4.75 -9.38 17.81
CA VAL A 688 6.09 -8.95 18.23
C VAL A 688 5.95 -7.60 18.93
N GLY A 689 6.40 -7.52 20.18
CA GLY A 689 6.45 -6.31 20.98
C GLY A 689 7.60 -5.38 20.59
N SER A 690 7.83 -4.38 21.42
CA SER A 690 8.82 -3.32 21.27
C SER A 690 10.17 -3.67 21.93
N PHE A 691 11.00 -2.65 22.13
CA PHE A 691 12.24 -2.76 22.93
C PHE A 691 12.06 -2.33 24.40
N PHE A 692 10.81 -2.18 24.84
CA PHE A 692 10.43 -1.74 26.18
C PHE A 692 9.50 -2.76 26.85
N ASP A 693 9.16 -2.54 28.11
CA ASP A 693 8.28 -3.43 28.86
C ASP A 693 6.89 -3.53 28.20
N ASP A 694 6.60 -4.67 27.59
CA ASP A 694 5.37 -4.92 26.82
C ASP A 694 4.38 -5.87 27.52
N HIS A 695 3.13 -5.83 27.10
CA HIS A 695 2.10 -6.80 27.50
C HIS A 695 1.43 -7.43 26.28
N LEU A 696 1.72 -8.71 26.02
CA LEU A 696 1.21 -9.43 24.86
C LEU A 696 0.16 -10.47 25.30
N ILE A 697 -1.05 -10.37 24.77
CA ILE A 697 -2.18 -11.24 25.06
C ILE A 697 -2.61 -11.96 23.77
N GLY A 698 -2.46 -13.29 23.78
CA GLY A 698 -2.91 -14.18 22.72
C GLY A 698 -4.42 -14.46 22.78
N ASN A 699 -4.90 -15.24 21.81
CA ASN A 699 -6.31 -15.60 21.70
C ASN A 699 -6.54 -17.09 22.01
N ALA A 700 -7.55 -17.72 21.42
CA ALA A 700 -7.87 -19.14 21.66
C ALA A 700 -7.20 -20.10 20.65
N GLN A 701 -6.38 -19.58 19.74
CA GLN A 701 -5.60 -20.34 18.76
C GLN A 701 -4.19 -20.63 19.31
N ALA A 702 -3.33 -21.28 18.53
CA ALA A 702 -1.93 -21.42 18.91
C ALA A 702 -1.18 -20.17 18.47
N ASN A 703 -0.79 -19.33 19.42
CA ASN A 703 -0.14 -18.05 19.18
C ASN A 703 1.39 -18.13 19.34
N LYS A 704 2.13 -17.27 18.63
CA LYS A 704 3.54 -16.99 18.90
C LYS A 704 3.68 -15.54 19.33
N LEU A 705 4.00 -15.33 20.60
CA LEU A 705 4.19 -14.03 21.20
C LEU A 705 5.67 -13.81 21.49
N SER A 706 6.23 -12.69 21.03
CA SER A 706 7.61 -12.30 21.28
C SER A 706 7.65 -10.93 21.94
N GLY A 707 8.05 -10.85 23.22
CA GLY A 707 8.14 -9.59 23.97
C GLY A 707 9.18 -8.66 23.36
N GLY A 708 10.45 -9.05 23.40
CA GLY A 708 11.52 -8.29 22.76
C GLY A 708 12.63 -8.00 23.74
N ALA A 709 12.90 -6.72 24.00
CA ALA A 709 13.71 -6.31 25.13
C ALA A 709 12.82 -5.56 26.12
N GLY A 710 13.10 -5.63 27.41
CA GLY A 710 12.18 -5.11 28.42
C GLY A 710 11.78 -6.22 29.39
N ASN A 711 11.02 -5.90 30.42
CA ASN A 711 10.42 -6.89 31.30
C ASN A 711 8.98 -7.13 30.83
N ASP A 712 8.80 -8.16 30.03
CA ASP A 712 7.57 -8.35 29.28
C ASP A 712 6.61 -9.28 30.03
N THR A 713 5.31 -9.03 29.87
CA THR A 713 4.24 -9.92 30.36
C THR A 713 3.55 -10.59 29.17
N LEU A 714 3.59 -11.92 29.11
CA LEU A 714 3.05 -12.71 28.00
C LEU A 714 1.93 -13.63 28.49
N THR A 715 0.71 -13.34 28.05
CA THR A 715 -0.48 -14.16 28.29
C THR A 715 -0.83 -14.93 27.02
N GLY A 716 -0.58 -16.25 26.99
CA GLY A 716 -0.84 -17.07 25.79
C GLY A 716 -2.32 -17.19 25.43
N GLY A 717 -3.21 -17.10 26.41
CA GLY A 717 -4.63 -17.36 26.22
C GLY A 717 -4.94 -18.84 26.27
N GLY A 718 -5.69 -19.35 25.30
CA GLY A 718 -5.96 -20.78 25.18
C GLY A 718 -5.31 -21.33 23.93
N GLY A 719 -4.53 -22.40 24.02
CA GLY A 719 -3.79 -22.81 22.84
C GLY A 719 -2.68 -23.78 23.20
N ALA A 720 -1.71 -23.90 22.31
CA ALA A 720 -0.42 -24.47 22.63
C ALA A 720 0.60 -23.47 22.11
N ASP A 721 0.89 -22.49 22.93
CA ASP A 721 1.47 -21.22 22.51
C ASP A 721 3.00 -21.26 22.60
N ILE A 722 3.65 -20.32 21.92
CA ILE A 722 5.08 -20.05 22.08
C ILE A 722 5.21 -18.67 22.70
N LEU A 723 5.67 -18.63 23.95
CA LEU A 723 5.92 -17.39 24.69
C LEU A 723 7.42 -17.16 24.73
N ASN A 724 7.87 -16.15 24.01
CA ASN A 724 9.26 -15.72 23.96
C ASN A 724 9.41 -14.36 24.65
N GLY A 725 9.88 -14.33 25.89
CA GLY A 725 10.07 -13.07 26.62
C GLY A 725 11.12 -12.21 25.95
N GLY A 726 12.34 -12.76 25.85
CA GLY A 726 13.41 -12.15 25.07
C GLY A 726 14.55 -11.71 25.99
N ALA A 727 14.82 -10.42 26.06
CA ALA A 727 15.86 -9.85 26.89
C ALA A 727 15.29 -9.00 28.02
N GLY A 728 15.27 -9.55 29.22
CA GLY A 728 14.91 -8.84 30.44
C GLY A 728 14.48 -9.83 31.51
N SER A 729 13.50 -9.46 32.31
CA SER A 729 12.90 -10.31 33.33
C SER A 729 11.43 -10.56 32.98
N ASP A 730 11.18 -11.62 32.22
CA ASP A 730 9.91 -11.80 31.53
C ASP A 730 8.99 -12.76 32.28
N THR A 731 7.68 -12.50 32.21
CA THR A 731 6.64 -13.23 32.95
C THR A 731 5.68 -13.91 31.99
N ALA A 732 5.53 -15.23 32.11
CA ALA A 732 4.40 -15.94 31.52
C ALA A 732 3.20 -15.88 32.48
N ASP A 733 2.12 -15.25 32.03
CA ASP A 733 0.95 -14.95 32.86
C ASP A 733 -0.26 -15.85 32.52
N TYR A 734 -0.82 -16.47 33.56
CA TYR A 734 -2.00 -17.34 33.50
C TYR A 734 -3.14 -16.83 34.39
N ALA A 735 -3.13 -15.55 34.77
CA ALA A 735 -4.11 -14.92 35.66
C ALA A 735 -5.56 -15.20 35.25
N ASP A 736 -5.84 -15.15 33.94
CA ASP A 736 -7.18 -15.35 33.36
C ASP A 736 -7.58 -16.81 33.16
N ALA A 737 -6.72 -17.77 33.53
CA ALA A 737 -7.01 -19.17 33.29
C ALA A 737 -8.19 -19.66 34.15
N ALA A 738 -9.13 -20.37 33.52
CA ALA A 738 -10.39 -20.79 34.15
C ALA A 738 -10.26 -21.99 35.12
N SER A 739 -9.05 -22.45 35.42
CA SER A 739 -8.74 -23.54 36.34
C SER A 739 -7.28 -23.48 36.79
N GLY A 740 -6.97 -24.16 37.90
CA GLY A 740 -5.61 -24.26 38.41
C GLY A 740 -4.63 -24.88 37.41
N GLN A 741 -3.43 -24.31 37.38
CA GLN A 741 -2.35 -24.55 36.43
C GLN A 741 -1.23 -25.39 37.04
N ASN A 742 -0.45 -26.04 36.19
CA ASN A 742 0.76 -26.74 36.57
C ASN A 742 1.91 -26.21 35.71
N LEU A 743 2.58 -25.20 36.23
CA LEU A 743 3.56 -24.37 35.53
C LEU A 743 4.97 -24.68 36.03
N LYS A 744 5.92 -24.76 35.11
CA LYS A 744 7.29 -25.12 35.42
C LYS A 744 8.31 -24.47 34.48
N LEU A 745 9.29 -23.80 35.04
CA LEU A 745 10.48 -23.29 34.34
C LEU A 745 11.55 -24.39 34.12
N GLY A 746 12.47 -24.12 33.19
CA GLY A 746 13.59 -25.03 32.84
C GLY A 746 13.22 -26.31 32.06
N GLY A 747 11.94 -26.58 31.81
CA GLY A 747 11.45 -27.73 31.02
C GLY A 747 11.19 -27.45 29.54
N GLY A 748 11.18 -26.16 29.14
CA GLY A 748 10.85 -25.70 27.79
C GLY A 748 9.38 -25.81 27.40
N LYS A 749 8.53 -26.49 28.20
CA LYS A 749 7.07 -26.56 28.02
C LYS A 749 6.31 -26.66 29.34
N SER A 750 5.26 -25.87 29.52
CA SER A 750 4.34 -25.98 30.66
C SER A 750 2.96 -25.41 30.33
N GLY A 751 1.89 -25.86 31.00
CA GLY A 751 0.53 -25.39 30.73
C GLY A 751 -0.09 -25.86 29.38
N GLY A 752 0.73 -26.33 28.44
CA GLY A 752 0.34 -26.50 27.04
C GLY A 752 1.30 -25.77 26.11
N ASP A 753 1.99 -24.77 26.67
CA ASP A 753 2.79 -23.77 25.96
C ASP A 753 4.27 -24.09 26.03
N THR A 754 5.04 -23.38 25.22
CA THR A 754 6.49 -23.47 25.09
C THR A 754 7.12 -22.16 25.52
N TYR A 755 8.00 -22.20 26.52
CA TYR A 755 8.67 -21.01 27.04
C TYR A 755 10.07 -20.86 26.45
N ILE A 756 10.39 -19.66 26.01
CA ILE A 756 11.71 -19.23 25.52
C ILE A 756 12.04 -17.94 26.27
N SER A 757 13.18 -17.89 26.97
CA SER A 757 13.59 -16.73 27.78
C SER A 757 12.44 -16.20 28.65
N ILE A 758 11.89 -17.07 29.52
CA ILE A 758 10.89 -16.70 30.52
C ILE A 758 11.49 -17.04 31.88
N GLU A 759 11.57 -16.06 32.75
CA GLU A 759 12.19 -16.15 34.07
C GLU A 759 11.15 -16.18 35.20
N ASN A 760 9.91 -15.75 34.94
CA ASN A 760 8.88 -15.58 35.95
C ASN A 760 7.55 -16.25 35.56
N LEU A 761 6.74 -16.61 36.55
CA LEU A 761 5.42 -17.22 36.36
C LEU A 761 4.37 -16.54 37.23
N ALA A 762 3.21 -16.27 36.65
CA ALA A 762 2.00 -15.92 37.38
C ALA A 762 0.92 -16.99 37.16
N GLY A 763 0.37 -17.49 38.27
CA GLY A 763 -0.69 -18.49 38.34
C GLY A 763 -2.06 -17.95 37.98
N SER A 764 -3.10 -18.73 38.23
CA SER A 764 -4.51 -18.39 38.00
C SER A 764 -5.21 -18.02 39.32
N GLY A 765 -6.48 -17.60 39.27
CA GLY A 765 -7.28 -17.43 40.49
C GLY A 765 -7.72 -18.75 41.17
N PHE A 766 -7.05 -19.87 40.91
CA PHE A 766 -7.37 -21.21 41.43
C PHE A 766 -6.09 -21.96 41.85
N ASN A 767 -6.25 -23.01 42.66
CA ASN A 767 -5.15 -23.86 43.13
C ASN A 767 -4.13 -24.29 42.05
N ASP A 768 -2.97 -23.64 42.06
CA ASP A 768 -1.89 -23.85 41.11
C ASP A 768 -0.75 -24.70 41.68
N HIS A 769 0.07 -25.20 40.76
CA HIS A 769 1.39 -25.73 41.08
C HIS A 769 2.44 -25.01 40.22
N LEU A 770 3.24 -24.16 40.85
CA LEU A 770 4.31 -23.41 40.21
C LEU A 770 5.66 -24.00 40.61
N THR A 771 6.60 -24.08 39.66
CA THR A 771 7.97 -24.54 39.91
C THR A 771 8.96 -23.69 39.12
N GLY A 772 9.86 -23.00 39.81
CA GLY A 772 10.96 -22.25 39.20
C GLY A 772 12.09 -23.15 38.68
N ASP A 773 13.25 -22.55 38.43
CA ASP A 773 14.43 -23.25 37.92
C ASP A 773 15.66 -23.14 38.84
N GLY A 774 16.83 -22.80 38.27
CA GLY A 774 18.09 -22.67 38.99
C GLY A 774 18.59 -21.23 39.03
N THR A 775 17.75 -20.29 38.62
CA THR A 775 17.99 -18.85 38.57
C THR A 775 17.01 -18.13 39.50
N ALA A 776 17.18 -16.82 39.72
CA ALA A 776 16.25 -16.05 40.53
C ALA A 776 14.92 -15.86 39.77
N ASN A 777 13.83 -16.39 40.33
CA ASN A 777 12.50 -16.33 39.73
C ASN A 777 11.51 -15.55 40.62
N VAL A 778 10.55 -14.86 40.01
CA VAL A 778 9.34 -14.35 40.66
C VAL A 778 8.18 -15.28 40.33
N LEU A 779 7.63 -15.94 41.34
CA LEU A 779 6.51 -16.87 41.21
C LEU A 779 5.32 -16.37 42.03
N THR A 780 4.21 -16.06 41.36
CA THR A 780 3.00 -15.53 41.99
C THR A 780 1.86 -16.53 41.84
N GLY A 781 1.33 -17.08 42.93
CA GLY A 781 0.20 -18.01 42.91
C GLY A 781 -1.13 -17.32 42.56
N GLN A 782 -1.28 -16.06 42.95
CA GLN A 782 -2.49 -15.26 42.81
C GLN A 782 -3.56 -15.65 43.82
N GLY A 783 -4.44 -16.60 43.50
CA GLY A 783 -5.51 -16.97 44.43
C GLY A 783 -5.84 -18.44 44.36
N GLY A 784 -6.37 -18.99 45.44
CA GLY A 784 -6.54 -20.43 45.58
C GLY A 784 -5.55 -20.97 46.58
N ALA A 785 -5.53 -22.30 46.74
CA ALA A 785 -4.55 -22.95 47.60
C ALA A 785 -3.44 -23.53 46.74
N ASP A 786 -2.34 -22.79 46.66
CA ASP A 786 -1.28 -22.94 45.68
C ASP A 786 -0.09 -23.70 46.25
N LYS A 787 0.67 -24.31 45.35
CA LYS A 787 1.93 -24.97 45.69
C LYS A 787 3.05 -24.41 44.85
N ILE A 788 3.91 -23.62 45.47
CA ILE A 788 4.99 -22.88 44.83
C ILE A 788 6.33 -23.45 45.29
N ASP A 789 7.21 -23.78 44.34
CA ASP A 789 8.57 -24.31 44.57
C ASP A 789 9.56 -23.45 43.78
N GLY A 790 10.35 -22.60 44.44
CA GLY A 790 11.32 -21.70 43.80
C GLY A 790 12.41 -22.47 43.08
N GLY A 791 12.97 -23.48 43.75
CA GLY A 791 13.97 -24.37 43.19
C GLY A 791 15.34 -24.00 43.72
N GLY A 792 16.13 -23.28 42.94
CA GLY A 792 17.28 -22.59 43.51
C GLY A 792 17.64 -21.34 42.72
N GLY A 793 18.44 -20.45 43.31
CA GLY A 793 18.42 -19.04 42.94
C GLY A 793 17.87 -18.24 44.12
N ASP A 794 17.94 -16.91 44.04
CA ASP A 794 17.34 -16.05 45.06
C ASP A 794 15.91 -15.70 44.60
N ASP A 795 14.93 -16.49 45.03
CA ASP A 795 13.57 -16.46 44.49
C ASP A 795 12.64 -15.51 45.26
N THR A 796 11.60 -15.00 44.60
CA THR A 796 10.48 -14.32 45.24
C THR A 796 9.20 -15.13 45.03
N LEU A 797 8.66 -15.68 46.11
CA LEU A 797 7.47 -16.51 46.11
C LEU A 797 6.33 -15.75 46.81
N LEU A 798 5.27 -15.52 46.05
CA LEU A 798 4.06 -14.86 46.51
C LEU A 798 2.92 -15.89 46.41
N GLY A 799 2.41 -16.33 47.56
CA GLY A 799 1.32 -17.30 47.64
C GLY A 799 0.07 -16.72 47.02
N ASP A 800 -0.57 -15.82 47.76
CA ASP A 800 -1.55 -14.94 47.17
C ASP A 800 -0.92 -13.67 46.56
N PHE A 801 -1.76 -12.77 46.04
CA PHE A 801 -1.36 -11.43 45.59
C PHE A 801 -0.39 -10.75 46.56
N ALA A 802 0.74 -10.26 46.03
CA ALA A 802 1.45 -9.19 46.73
C ALA A 802 0.48 -8.02 46.93
N TYR A 803 0.41 -7.48 48.16
CA TYR A 803 -0.34 -6.26 48.42
C TYR A 803 0.20 -5.12 47.52
N GLN A 804 -0.54 -4.77 46.47
CA GLN A 804 -0.18 -3.72 45.49
C GLN A 804 -0.58 -2.30 45.94
N GLY A 805 -0.91 -2.10 47.22
CA GLY A 805 -1.48 -0.85 47.71
C GLY A 805 -3.00 -0.77 47.52
N ASP A 806 -3.57 0.40 47.84
CA ASP A 806 -5.00 0.67 47.64
C ASP A 806 -5.36 0.49 46.16
N ALA A 807 -6.59 0.01 45.91
CA ALA A 807 -7.10 -0.13 44.56
C ALA A 807 -6.87 1.18 43.77
N PRO A 808 -6.27 1.12 42.57
CA PRO A 808 -5.93 2.30 41.79
C PRO A 808 -7.17 3.21 41.68
N PRO A 809 -7.02 4.54 41.89
CA PRO A 809 -8.16 5.45 41.89
C PRO A 809 -8.83 5.42 40.52
N ARG A 810 -10.03 4.87 40.46
CA ARG A 810 -10.92 4.96 39.30
C ARG A 810 -11.88 6.13 39.51
N PRO A 811 -12.14 6.98 38.51
CA PRO A 811 -13.14 8.02 38.68
C PRO A 811 -14.51 7.43 39.02
N GLY A 812 -15.14 8.01 40.04
CA GLY A 812 -16.45 7.61 40.52
C GLY A 812 -17.56 7.96 39.53
N MET A 813 -18.58 7.11 39.50
CA MET A 813 -19.78 7.33 38.69
C MET A 813 -20.64 8.48 39.25
N GLY A 814 -21.05 9.38 38.37
CA GLY A 814 -21.93 10.52 38.64
C GLY A 814 -22.98 10.69 37.55
N THR A 815 -23.27 11.95 37.17
CA THR A 815 -24.23 12.24 36.08
C THR A 815 -23.58 12.35 34.71
N GLY A 816 -22.24 12.34 34.62
CA GLY A 816 -21.52 12.61 33.37
C GLY A 816 -21.52 14.10 32.97
N TYR A 817 -22.16 14.98 33.76
CA TYR A 817 -22.34 16.38 33.39
C TYR A 817 -22.20 17.32 34.58
N ALA A 818 -21.47 18.43 34.39
CA ALA A 818 -21.39 19.55 35.31
C ALA A 818 -21.59 20.90 34.58
N THR A 819 -21.85 21.96 35.35
CA THR A 819 -21.96 23.33 34.82
C THR A 819 -21.28 24.32 35.75
N LEU A 820 -20.36 25.11 35.20
CA LEU A 820 -19.66 26.21 35.86
C LEU A 820 -20.07 27.53 35.19
N GLY A 821 -20.69 28.42 35.96
CA GLY A 821 -21.08 29.76 35.49
C GLY A 821 -19.93 30.77 35.59
N PRO A 822 -20.17 32.04 35.20
CA PRO A 822 -19.14 33.09 35.19
C PRO A 822 -18.57 33.46 36.59
N ASP A 823 -19.23 33.02 37.68
CA ASP A 823 -18.74 33.20 39.05
C ASP A 823 -17.84 32.04 39.53
N ALA A 824 -17.46 31.10 38.65
CA ALA A 824 -16.63 29.96 38.99
C ALA A 824 -15.23 30.39 39.49
N THR A 825 -14.70 29.64 40.46
CA THR A 825 -13.43 29.96 41.14
C THR A 825 -12.30 29.00 40.79
N ASN A 826 -12.44 28.24 39.71
CA ASN A 826 -11.51 27.20 39.31
C ASN A 826 -10.30 27.79 38.56
N ASN A 827 -9.56 28.68 39.21
CA ASN A 827 -8.52 29.50 38.58
C ASN A 827 -7.10 29.16 39.06
N SER A 828 -6.91 28.01 39.69
CA SER A 828 -5.60 27.52 40.14
C SER A 828 -5.67 26.03 40.50
N VAL A 829 -4.52 25.35 40.57
CA VAL A 829 -4.37 23.99 41.12
C VAL A 829 -5.09 23.84 42.48
N SER A 830 -4.95 24.82 43.37
CA SER A 830 -5.54 24.77 44.72
C SER A 830 -7.07 24.92 44.76
N THR A 831 -7.66 25.44 43.68
CA THR A 831 -9.10 25.70 43.56
C THR A 831 -9.72 24.96 42.38
N ALA A 832 -8.99 24.02 41.78
CA ALA A 832 -9.41 23.24 40.63
C ALA A 832 -10.76 22.55 40.89
N PHE A 833 -11.60 22.50 39.88
CA PHE A 833 -12.89 21.81 39.99
C PHE A 833 -12.65 20.29 39.88
N ASP A 834 -12.92 19.57 40.97
CA ASP A 834 -12.73 18.12 41.02
C ASP A 834 -13.81 17.39 40.22
N ILE A 835 -13.41 16.77 39.12
CA ILE A 835 -14.27 15.97 38.24
C ILE A 835 -14.23 14.48 38.58
N SER A 836 -13.38 14.04 39.53
CA SER A 836 -13.07 12.62 39.80
C SER A 836 -14.28 11.76 40.16
N ASN A 837 -15.45 12.32 40.48
CA ASN A 837 -16.66 11.56 40.84
C ASN A 837 -17.86 11.87 39.93
N ASN A 838 -17.62 12.37 38.72
CA ASN A 838 -18.67 12.83 37.80
C ASN A 838 -18.70 12.08 36.46
N PHE A 839 -18.29 10.82 36.41
CA PHE A 839 -18.19 10.05 35.17
C PHE A 839 -19.47 9.25 34.85
N SER A 840 -19.65 8.86 33.59
CA SER A 840 -20.85 8.19 33.07
C SER A 840 -20.50 7.23 31.92
N LEU A 841 -21.39 6.26 31.67
CA LEU A 841 -21.46 5.43 30.45
C LEU A 841 -22.79 5.64 29.70
N THR A 842 -23.48 6.72 30.04
CA THR A 842 -24.71 7.13 29.35
C THR A 842 -24.31 7.81 28.06
N ALA A 843 -24.97 7.49 26.95
CA ALA A 843 -24.69 8.12 25.67
C ALA A 843 -24.67 9.66 25.77
N ASP A 844 -23.54 10.25 25.38
CA ASP A 844 -23.27 11.68 25.28
C ASP A 844 -23.00 11.98 23.80
N PRO A 845 -23.76 12.87 23.15
CA PRO A 845 -23.57 13.21 21.74
C PRO A 845 -22.27 13.98 21.46
N ASP A 846 -21.65 14.56 22.49
CA ASP A 846 -20.39 15.30 22.39
C ASP A 846 -19.18 14.36 22.63
N ILE A 847 -19.38 13.06 22.90
CA ILE A 847 -18.29 12.12 23.23
C ILE A 847 -18.46 10.79 22.48
N PHE A 848 -17.42 10.43 21.71
CA PHE A 848 -17.36 9.17 20.97
C PHE A 848 -17.29 7.96 21.92
N ASP A 849 -18.02 6.90 21.57
CA ASP A 849 -18.22 5.68 22.37
C ASP A 849 -18.48 5.90 23.88
N SER A 850 -19.29 6.92 24.18
CA SER A 850 -19.77 7.23 25.53
C SER A 850 -20.53 6.09 26.23
N THR A 851 -20.77 4.96 25.55
CA THR A 851 -21.40 3.78 26.15
C THR A 851 -20.42 2.72 26.66
N THR A 852 -19.17 2.75 26.22
CA THR A 852 -18.11 1.81 26.66
C THR A 852 -16.98 2.54 27.38
N THR A 853 -16.68 3.79 27.01
CA THR A 853 -15.63 4.62 27.62
C THR A 853 -16.22 5.55 28.68
N LEU A 854 -15.60 5.58 29.87
CA LEU A 854 -16.00 6.47 30.95
C LEU A 854 -15.73 7.91 30.57
N HIS A 855 -16.74 8.76 30.68
CA HIS A 855 -16.62 10.16 30.29
C HIS A 855 -17.36 11.13 31.22
N THR A 856 -16.98 12.41 31.14
CA THR A 856 -17.66 13.53 31.80
C THR A 856 -17.56 14.82 30.98
N THR A 857 -18.60 15.64 31.01
CA THR A 857 -18.72 16.89 30.26
C THR A 857 -18.97 18.06 31.20
N VAL A 858 -18.10 19.07 31.21
CA VAL A 858 -18.26 20.29 32.02
C VAL A 858 -18.58 21.47 31.12
N ASN A 859 -19.81 21.99 31.21
CA ASN A 859 -20.19 23.24 30.53
C ASN A 859 -19.70 24.43 31.36
N ALA A 860 -18.73 25.20 30.87
CA ALA A 860 -18.09 26.28 31.61
C ALA A 860 -18.29 27.65 30.96
N THR A 861 -18.15 28.71 31.75
CA THR A 861 -18.15 30.10 31.29
C THR A 861 -16.92 30.81 31.84
N GLY A 862 -16.09 31.36 30.96
CA GLY A 862 -14.88 32.09 31.29
C GLY A 862 -15.15 33.32 32.16
N ASN A 863 -14.25 33.57 33.12
CA ASN A 863 -14.28 34.69 34.05
C ASN A 863 -13.09 35.65 33.86
N GLY A 864 -12.30 35.48 32.80
CA GLY A 864 -11.07 36.23 32.54
C GLY A 864 -9.79 35.63 33.15
N LEU A 865 -9.85 34.43 33.73
CA LEU A 865 -8.72 33.63 34.25
C LEU A 865 -8.77 32.22 33.67
N GLY A 866 -7.68 31.44 33.78
CA GLY A 866 -7.62 30.06 33.27
C GLY A 866 -8.58 29.10 33.99
N GLY A 867 -9.11 28.13 33.25
CA GLY A 867 -10.01 27.11 33.78
C GLY A 867 -9.26 25.86 34.26
N TYR A 868 -9.28 25.59 35.57
CA TYR A 868 -8.58 24.47 36.22
C TYR A 868 -9.54 23.36 36.63
N TYR A 869 -9.20 22.12 36.30
CA TYR A 869 -9.96 20.93 36.67
C TYR A 869 -9.01 19.89 37.24
N SER A 870 -9.44 19.10 38.22
CA SER A 870 -8.60 18.05 38.82
C SER A 870 -9.25 16.69 38.71
N ILE A 871 -8.44 15.67 38.46
CA ILE A 871 -8.86 14.29 38.31
C ILE A 871 -7.84 13.34 38.93
N ASN A 872 -8.31 12.32 39.66
CA ASN A 872 -7.44 11.25 40.17
C ASN A 872 -7.39 10.10 39.16
N LEU A 873 -6.18 9.72 38.75
CA LEU A 873 -5.93 8.71 37.73
C LEU A 873 -4.88 7.70 38.20
N ALA A 874 -4.93 6.50 37.63
CA ALA A 874 -3.95 5.44 37.85
C ALA A 874 -2.91 5.42 36.74
N ALA A 875 -1.68 4.97 37.04
CA ALA A 875 -0.67 4.70 36.00
C ALA A 875 -1.21 3.77 34.90
N GLY A 876 -0.84 4.04 33.66
CA GLY A 876 -1.35 3.37 32.46
C GLY A 876 -2.74 3.82 32.01
N THR A 877 -3.44 4.68 32.75
CA THR A 877 -4.74 5.24 32.30
C THR A 877 -4.51 6.22 31.16
N ILE A 878 -5.27 6.11 30.08
CA ILE A 878 -5.30 7.09 29.00
C ILE A 878 -6.36 8.12 29.37
N ILE A 879 -5.96 9.40 29.43
CA ILE A 879 -6.90 10.52 29.55
C ILE A 879 -6.98 11.27 28.23
N THR A 880 -8.21 11.49 27.78
CA THR A 880 -8.54 12.27 26.61
C THR A 880 -9.33 13.49 27.02
N ILE A 881 -8.96 14.64 26.48
CA ILE A 881 -9.56 15.93 26.76
C ILE A 881 -9.93 16.59 25.44
N ASP A 882 -11.14 17.12 25.37
CA ASP A 882 -11.62 17.85 24.22
C ASP A 882 -12.38 19.11 24.68
N ILE A 883 -12.11 20.25 24.02
CA ILE A 883 -12.70 21.55 24.32
C ILE A 883 -13.63 21.96 23.20
N ASP A 884 -14.92 22.05 23.51
CA ASP A 884 -15.95 22.08 22.49
C ASP A 884 -16.92 23.25 22.68
N GLY A 885 -17.70 23.58 21.64
CA GLY A 885 -18.81 24.53 21.77
C GLY A 885 -18.43 25.96 22.17
N ILE A 886 -17.23 26.42 21.78
CA ILE A 886 -16.76 27.80 22.00
C ILE A 886 -17.73 28.80 21.34
N ALA A 887 -18.32 29.70 22.14
CA ALA A 887 -19.40 30.57 21.68
C ALA A 887 -18.99 31.67 20.67
N ASP A 888 -17.78 32.21 20.78
CA ASP A 888 -17.20 33.12 19.77
C ASP A 888 -15.73 32.74 19.51
N PRO A 889 -15.47 31.90 18.50
CA PRO A 889 -14.13 31.42 18.16
C PRO A 889 -13.19 32.59 17.78
N ASN A 890 -13.71 33.74 17.35
CA ASN A 890 -12.87 34.90 17.02
C ASN A 890 -12.32 35.64 18.26
N VAL A 891 -12.82 35.31 19.44
CA VAL A 891 -12.47 35.94 20.72
C VAL A 891 -11.72 34.97 21.63
N HIS A 892 -12.01 33.67 21.53
CA HIS A 892 -11.44 32.61 22.34
C HIS A 892 -10.91 31.52 21.41
N ASP A 893 -9.59 31.46 21.29
CA ASP A 893 -8.85 30.44 20.56
C ASP A 893 -8.26 29.51 21.62
N SER A 894 -8.82 28.32 21.82
CA SER A 894 -8.47 27.53 22.99
C SER A 894 -7.05 26.98 22.90
N ILE A 895 -6.51 26.64 24.06
CA ILE A 895 -5.30 25.84 24.21
C ILE A 895 -5.44 25.06 25.52
N VAL A 896 -5.07 23.78 25.50
CA VAL A 896 -5.22 22.89 26.67
C VAL A 896 -3.87 22.39 27.15
N ARG A 897 -3.70 22.31 28.47
CA ARG A 897 -2.54 21.73 29.16
C ARG A 897 -2.96 20.70 30.18
N VAL A 898 -2.15 19.65 30.31
CA VAL A 898 -2.23 18.65 31.38
C VAL A 898 -1.02 18.80 32.28
N LEU A 899 -1.25 18.82 33.59
CA LEU A 899 -0.21 18.90 34.61
C LEU A 899 -0.24 17.68 35.52
N ASP A 900 0.93 17.21 35.92
CA ASP A 900 1.10 16.17 36.93
C ASP A 900 0.80 16.68 38.36
N SER A 901 0.94 15.80 39.36
CA SER A 901 0.69 16.14 40.77
C SER A 901 1.65 17.18 41.35
N ASP A 902 2.82 17.36 40.73
CA ASP A 902 3.81 18.37 41.11
C ASP A 902 3.59 19.71 40.40
N GLY A 903 2.66 19.76 39.43
CA GLY A 903 2.32 20.93 38.63
C GLY A 903 3.25 21.15 37.45
N ASN A 904 3.95 20.11 36.97
CA ASN A 904 4.71 20.17 35.73
C ASN A 904 3.81 19.87 34.54
N ILE A 905 4.05 20.52 33.39
CA ILE A 905 3.31 20.27 32.16
C ILE A 905 3.77 18.93 31.57
N VAL A 906 2.81 18.01 31.37
CA VAL A 906 3.06 16.68 30.81
C VAL A 906 2.44 16.48 29.43
N ALA A 907 1.43 17.27 29.07
CA ALA A 907 0.90 17.36 27.71
C ALA A 907 0.35 18.77 27.44
N GLN A 908 0.40 19.21 26.19
CA GLN A 908 -0.24 20.45 25.74
C GLN A 908 -0.62 20.37 24.27
N ASN A 909 -1.70 21.02 23.86
CA ASN A 909 -2.09 21.11 22.46
C ASN A 909 -2.86 22.40 22.13
N ASP A 910 -2.58 22.95 20.96
CA ASP A 910 -3.17 24.14 20.36
C ASP A 910 -3.72 23.91 18.93
N ASP A 911 -3.72 22.66 18.43
CA ASP A 911 -4.15 22.36 17.06
C ASP A 911 -5.67 22.38 16.87
N GLY A 912 -6.12 23.12 15.85
CA GLY A 912 -7.53 23.29 15.53
C GLY A 912 -8.07 22.23 14.56
N GLY A 913 -9.23 21.66 14.89
CA GLY A 913 -10.31 21.47 13.92
C GLY A 913 -10.51 20.14 13.20
N ASN A 914 -10.02 18.98 13.67
CA ASN A 914 -10.33 17.67 13.05
C ASN A 914 -11.00 16.64 14.00
N ASP A 915 -11.53 17.06 15.15
CA ASP A 915 -12.30 16.20 16.07
C ASP A 915 -13.77 15.99 15.61
N PRO A 916 -14.35 14.77 15.73
CA PRO A 916 -15.79 14.49 15.64
C PRO A 916 -16.71 15.30 16.59
N GLY A 917 -16.98 16.56 16.26
CA GLY A 917 -17.87 17.45 17.01
C GLY A 917 -17.64 18.93 16.72
N SER A 918 -16.42 19.23 16.27
CA SER A 918 -15.94 20.56 15.90
C SER A 918 -16.31 20.97 14.47
N ASN A 919 -16.57 22.27 14.28
CA ASN A 919 -16.70 22.92 12.97
C ASN A 919 -15.69 24.07 12.78
N ASN A 920 -14.72 24.26 13.68
CA ASN A 920 -13.85 25.44 13.71
C ASN A 920 -12.42 25.05 14.12
N GLY A 921 -11.41 25.49 13.37
CA GLY A 921 -10.00 25.29 13.75
C GLY A 921 -9.51 26.20 14.89
N ARG A 922 -10.25 26.25 16.01
CA ARG A 922 -9.97 27.08 17.21
C ARG A 922 -10.37 26.42 18.53
N ASP A 923 -10.87 25.19 18.48
CA ASP A 923 -10.95 24.29 19.62
C ASP A 923 -9.63 23.51 19.76
N SER A 924 -9.44 22.84 20.90
CA SER A 924 -8.24 22.09 21.20
C SER A 924 -8.60 20.79 21.89
N SER A 925 -7.90 19.73 21.54
CA SER A 925 -8.01 18.42 22.20
C SER A 925 -6.63 17.93 22.61
N THR A 926 -6.51 17.00 23.55
CA THR A 926 -5.23 16.35 23.84
C THR A 926 -5.47 14.97 24.44
N SER A 927 -4.53 14.06 24.21
CA SER A 927 -4.52 12.72 24.83
C SER A 927 -3.20 12.50 25.56
N PHE A 928 -3.24 11.84 26.70
CA PHE A 928 -2.07 11.63 27.54
C PHE A 928 -2.16 10.30 28.31
N ILE A 929 -1.06 9.54 28.31
CA ILE A 929 -0.91 8.32 29.11
C ILE A 929 -0.36 8.70 30.49
N VAL A 930 -1.12 8.35 31.53
CA VAL A 930 -0.75 8.60 32.92
C VAL A 930 0.45 7.76 33.31
N GLN A 931 1.56 8.43 33.63
CA GLN A 931 2.82 7.79 33.97
C GLN A 931 2.87 7.32 35.43
N GLU A 932 2.27 8.08 36.35
CA GLU A 932 2.28 7.78 37.78
C GLU A 932 0.87 7.91 38.36
N THR A 933 0.51 7.04 39.30
CA THR A 933 -0.79 7.13 39.98
C THR A 933 -0.85 8.39 40.85
N GLY A 934 -1.83 9.27 40.61
CA GLY A 934 -1.90 10.56 41.31
C GLY A 934 -3.06 11.46 40.86
N THR A 935 -3.04 12.70 41.36
CA THR A 935 -3.95 13.76 40.92
C THR A 935 -3.34 14.53 39.76
N TYR A 936 -4.03 14.56 38.63
CA TYR A 936 -3.68 15.35 37.45
C TYR A 936 -4.59 16.57 37.34
N TYR A 937 -4.07 17.62 36.69
CA TYR A 937 -4.78 18.87 36.49
C TYR A 937 -4.91 19.20 35.00
N ILE A 938 -6.13 19.55 34.59
CA ILE A 938 -6.42 20.04 33.25
C ILE A 938 -6.54 21.56 33.33
N VAL A 939 -5.86 22.27 32.43
CA VAL A 939 -5.87 23.72 32.36
C VAL A 939 -6.25 24.16 30.96
N GLU A 940 -7.35 24.90 30.88
CA GLU A 940 -7.82 25.52 29.65
C GLU A 940 -7.52 27.03 29.69
N GLY A 941 -7.00 27.53 28.57
CA GLY A 941 -6.57 28.91 28.36
C GLY A 941 -6.84 29.37 26.92
N GLU A 942 -6.17 30.45 26.52
CA GLU A 942 -6.30 31.02 25.18
C GLU A 942 -4.94 31.17 24.48
N TRP A 943 -4.93 31.00 23.16
CA TRP A 943 -3.80 31.30 22.30
C TRP A 943 -3.83 32.76 21.84
N SER A 944 -2.68 33.42 21.81
CA SER A 944 -2.54 34.78 21.26
C SER A 944 -1.22 34.98 20.52
N ASP A 945 -1.32 35.53 19.30
CA ASP A 945 -0.19 36.00 18.47
C ASP A 945 0.69 37.07 19.14
N SER A 946 0.19 37.70 20.20
CA SER A 946 0.84 38.76 20.96
C SER A 946 1.51 38.27 22.25
N ALA A 947 1.28 37.00 22.63
CA ALA A 947 1.87 36.39 23.81
C ALA A 947 3.32 35.91 23.54
N PRO A 948 4.23 36.01 24.52
CA PRO A 948 5.59 35.51 24.38
C PRO A 948 5.63 33.97 24.48
N GLY A 949 6.55 33.34 23.75
CA GLY A 949 6.76 31.88 23.83
C GLY A 949 5.89 31.11 22.84
N ASP A 950 5.19 30.09 23.33
CA ASP A 950 4.31 29.18 22.59
C ASP A 950 2.90 29.75 22.36
N GLY A 951 2.72 31.07 22.51
CA GLY A 951 1.41 31.71 22.32
C GLY A 951 0.43 31.52 23.48
N TRP A 952 0.80 30.79 24.54
CA TRP A 952 -0.05 30.53 25.70
C TRP A 952 -0.40 31.78 26.51
N VAL A 953 -1.69 31.96 26.76
CA VAL A 953 -2.22 32.89 27.75
C VAL A 953 -3.14 32.14 28.70
N GLU A 954 -2.85 32.23 30.00
CA GLU A 954 -3.61 31.56 31.06
C GLU A 954 -4.90 32.32 31.41
N SER A 955 -5.75 32.57 30.41
CA SER A 955 -7.06 33.18 30.58
C SER A 955 -8.08 32.64 29.62
N VAL A 956 -9.31 32.51 30.12
CA VAL A 956 -10.50 32.28 29.31
C VAL A 956 -11.28 33.59 29.22
N PRO A 957 -11.56 34.13 28.03
CA PRO A 957 -12.26 35.40 27.88
C PRO A 957 -13.56 35.47 28.70
N GLU A 958 -13.76 36.61 29.40
CA GLU A 958 -14.93 36.81 30.26
C GLU A 958 -16.24 36.67 29.46
N GLY A 959 -17.07 35.72 29.85
CA GLY A 959 -18.36 35.44 29.21
C GLY A 959 -18.29 34.52 27.98
N SER A 960 -17.11 34.06 27.56
CA SER A 960 -16.99 32.96 26.59
C SER A 960 -17.47 31.66 27.25
N THR A 961 -18.24 30.84 26.52
CA THR A 961 -18.66 29.52 27.01
C THR A 961 -17.99 28.43 26.21
N TYR A 962 -17.62 27.34 26.89
CA TYR A 962 -17.02 26.15 26.30
C TYR A 962 -17.50 24.90 27.05
N LYS A 963 -17.29 23.74 26.44
CA LYS A 963 -17.48 22.42 27.04
C LYS A 963 -16.12 21.79 27.22
N LEU A 964 -15.84 21.25 28.40
CA LEU A 964 -14.70 20.37 28.63
C LEU A 964 -15.22 18.94 28.65
N ASN A 965 -14.95 18.19 27.59
CA ASN A 965 -15.20 16.77 27.47
C ASN A 965 -13.97 16.02 27.97
N VAL A 966 -14.11 15.11 28.93
CA VAL A 966 -13.01 14.28 29.45
C VAL A 966 -13.41 12.83 29.40
N SER A 967 -12.62 12.01 28.70
CA SER A 967 -12.78 10.56 28.62
C SER A 967 -11.56 9.89 29.25
N VAL A 968 -11.79 8.78 29.95
CA VAL A 968 -10.73 7.97 30.55
C VAL A 968 -10.89 6.51 30.17
N GLU A 969 -9.76 5.91 29.77
CA GLU A 969 -9.66 4.50 29.45
C GLU A 969 -8.58 3.86 30.31
N PHE A 970 -8.94 2.75 30.93
CA PHE A 970 -8.02 2.04 31.82
C PHE A 970 -7.31 0.94 31.05
N PRO A 971 -6.08 0.61 31.45
CA PRO A 971 -5.46 -0.62 30.97
C PRO A 971 -6.36 -1.82 31.30
N PRO A 972 -6.23 -2.93 30.55
CA PRO A 972 -6.95 -4.17 30.85
C PRO A 972 -6.93 -4.45 32.34
N ALA A 973 -8.09 -4.72 32.92
CA ALA A 973 -8.15 -5.00 34.34
C ALA A 973 -7.29 -6.25 34.59
N PRO A 974 -6.34 -6.22 35.55
CA PRO A 974 -5.66 -7.44 35.95
C PRO A 974 -6.71 -8.49 36.30
N ALA A 975 -6.47 -9.73 35.89
CA ALA A 975 -7.44 -10.82 36.02
C ALA A 975 -8.00 -10.89 37.44
N GLN A 976 -9.28 -11.23 37.55
CA GLN A 976 -9.95 -11.24 38.85
C GLN A 976 -9.23 -12.22 39.80
N PRO A 977 -8.80 -11.74 40.98
CA PRO A 977 -7.84 -12.41 41.87
C PRO A 977 -8.31 -13.73 42.53
N GLY A 978 -9.31 -14.43 42.01
CA GLY A 978 -9.86 -15.60 42.68
C GLY A 978 -10.23 -15.29 44.15
N VAL A 979 -10.09 -16.27 45.03
CA VAL A 979 -10.21 -16.07 46.48
C VAL A 979 -8.96 -16.63 47.11
N ALA A 980 -8.28 -15.81 47.93
CA ALA A 980 -7.12 -16.21 48.72
C ALA A 980 -7.30 -17.58 49.40
N GLY A 981 -6.25 -18.40 49.37
CA GLY A 981 -6.28 -19.75 49.92
C GLY A 981 -5.03 -20.11 50.69
N ALA A 982 -4.99 -21.34 51.21
CA ALA A 982 -3.92 -21.76 52.11
C ALA A 982 -2.77 -22.38 51.30
N ASP A 983 -1.69 -21.64 51.17
CA ASP A 983 -0.61 -21.94 50.24
C ASP A 983 0.50 -22.77 50.84
N THR A 984 1.31 -23.37 49.97
CA THR A 984 2.55 -24.06 50.34
C THR A 984 3.69 -23.53 49.49
N LEU A 985 4.53 -22.68 50.09
CA LEU A 985 5.70 -22.08 49.47
C LEU A 985 6.96 -22.79 49.96
N ASN A 986 7.84 -23.12 49.02
CA ASN A 986 9.14 -23.71 49.26
C ASN A 986 10.20 -22.94 48.45
N GLY A 987 11.05 -22.16 49.12
CA GLY A 987 12.13 -21.38 48.48
C GLY A 987 13.13 -22.31 47.80
N GLY A 988 13.75 -23.19 48.60
CA GLY A 988 14.61 -24.25 48.09
C GLY A 988 16.06 -23.96 48.40
N GLY A 989 16.80 -23.34 47.48
CA GLY A 989 18.22 -23.05 47.69
C GLY A 989 18.67 -21.72 47.12
N GLY A 990 19.11 -20.82 47.98
CA GLY A 990 19.39 -19.42 47.72
C GLY A 990 18.79 -18.58 48.84
N SER A 991 18.79 -17.26 48.69
CA SER A 991 18.19 -16.34 49.66
C SER A 991 16.80 -15.93 49.18
N ASP A 992 15.78 -16.64 49.64
CA ASP A 992 14.43 -16.55 49.07
C ASP A 992 13.53 -15.59 49.87
N LEU A 993 12.66 -14.84 49.19
CA LEU A 993 11.57 -14.07 49.80
C LEU A 993 10.26 -14.83 49.67
N LEU A 994 9.63 -15.17 50.80
CA LEU A 994 8.36 -15.87 50.86
C LEU A 994 7.31 -14.97 51.53
N ASP A 995 6.25 -14.64 50.80
CA ASP A 995 5.06 -13.97 51.32
C ASP A 995 3.86 -14.88 51.03
N GLY A 996 3.23 -15.40 52.09
CA GLY A 996 2.07 -16.29 51.95
C GLY A 996 0.81 -15.55 51.49
N GLY A 997 0.68 -14.27 51.86
CA GLY A 997 -0.53 -13.51 51.59
C GLY A 997 -1.60 -13.74 52.67
N LEU A 998 -2.83 -14.08 52.27
CA LEU A 998 -3.95 -14.28 53.17
C LEU A 998 -4.17 -15.78 53.43
N ALA A 999 -4.89 -16.11 54.50
CA ALA A 999 -5.15 -17.49 54.93
C ALA A 999 -3.93 -18.16 55.59
N ALA A 1000 -4.03 -19.45 55.89
CA ALA A 1000 -3.07 -20.10 56.78
C ALA A 1000 -2.04 -20.88 55.98
N ASP A 1001 -0.90 -20.25 55.72
CA ASP A 1001 0.07 -20.74 54.74
C ASP A 1001 1.13 -21.64 55.36
N THR A 1002 1.86 -22.34 54.50
CA THR A 1002 2.99 -23.16 54.88
C THR A 1002 4.22 -22.70 54.13
N LEU A 1003 5.17 -22.11 54.86
CA LEU A 1003 6.38 -21.52 54.31
C LEU A 1003 7.59 -22.37 54.68
N THR A 1004 8.43 -22.69 53.71
CA THR A 1004 9.70 -23.41 53.89
C THR A 1004 10.79 -22.65 53.14
N GLY A 1005 11.76 -22.08 53.85
CA GLY A 1005 12.82 -21.28 53.23
C GLY A 1005 13.81 -22.15 52.48
N GLY A 1006 14.31 -23.21 53.13
CA GLY A 1006 15.27 -24.13 52.54
C GLY A 1006 16.70 -23.78 52.92
N ALA A 1007 17.53 -23.37 51.97
CA ALA A 1007 18.96 -23.18 52.18
C ALA A 1007 19.47 -21.83 51.67
N GLY A 1008 19.65 -20.88 52.56
CA GLY A 1008 20.34 -19.61 52.37
C GLY A 1008 19.89 -18.67 53.48
N ASP A 1009 20.01 -17.36 53.25
CA ASP A 1009 19.46 -16.36 54.17
C ASP A 1009 18.04 -16.01 53.67
N ASP A 1010 17.01 -16.66 54.24
CA ASP A 1010 15.62 -16.59 53.75
C ASP A 1010 14.81 -15.48 54.45
N TYR A 1011 13.84 -14.89 53.75
CA TYR A 1011 12.98 -13.81 54.23
C TYR A 1011 11.51 -14.24 54.24
N PHE A 1012 10.86 -14.18 55.39
CA PHE A 1012 9.43 -14.47 55.53
C PHE A 1012 8.66 -13.18 55.77
N ARG A 1013 7.89 -12.72 54.78
CA ARG A 1013 7.16 -11.45 54.82
C ARG A 1013 5.71 -11.66 55.27
N PHE A 1014 5.26 -10.75 56.14
CA PHE A 1014 3.89 -10.65 56.59
C PHE A 1014 3.34 -9.27 56.21
N SER A 1015 2.52 -9.23 55.14
CA SER A 1015 2.05 -8.00 54.50
C SER A 1015 0.52 -7.82 54.49
N THR A 1016 -0.24 -8.77 55.02
CA THR A 1016 -1.72 -8.81 54.95
C THR A 1016 -2.42 -8.73 56.31
N GLU A 1017 -3.75 -8.58 56.33
CA GLU A 1017 -4.55 -8.40 57.55
C GLU A 1017 -4.44 -9.61 58.51
N LEU A 1018 -4.07 -9.36 59.77
CA LEU A 1018 -3.92 -10.42 60.79
C LEU A 1018 -5.27 -10.97 61.27
N GLY A 1019 -5.34 -12.28 61.55
CA GLY A 1019 -6.54 -12.86 62.15
C GLY A 1019 -6.44 -14.35 62.44
N ASN A 1020 -7.44 -14.90 63.15
CA ASN A 1020 -7.45 -16.32 63.55
C ASN A 1020 -7.48 -17.32 62.37
N GLY A 1021 -7.72 -16.84 61.15
CA GLY A 1021 -7.68 -17.65 59.93
C GLY A 1021 -6.46 -17.37 59.04
N ASN A 1022 -5.58 -16.43 59.43
CA ASN A 1022 -4.39 -15.98 58.72
C ASN A 1022 -3.16 -16.19 59.63
N ILE A 1023 -2.77 -17.45 59.82
CA ILE A 1023 -1.69 -17.85 60.74
C ILE A 1023 -0.77 -18.81 59.99
N ASP A 1024 0.41 -18.31 59.62
CA ASP A 1024 1.30 -19.05 58.72
C ASP A 1024 2.24 -19.97 59.49
N TRP A 1025 2.66 -21.04 58.84
CA TRP A 1025 3.55 -22.02 59.42
C TRP A 1025 4.90 -22.03 58.71
N ILE A 1026 5.90 -21.45 59.37
CA ILE A 1026 7.30 -21.52 58.93
C ILE A 1026 7.93 -22.82 59.45
N LYS A 1027 8.27 -23.74 58.55
CA LYS A 1027 8.67 -25.11 58.91
C LYS A 1027 10.13 -25.27 59.32
N ASP A 1028 11.03 -24.44 58.82
CA ASP A 1028 12.47 -24.68 58.90
C ASP A 1028 13.32 -23.47 59.30
N PHE A 1029 12.70 -22.42 59.86
CA PHE A 1029 13.38 -21.19 60.29
C PHE A 1029 14.70 -21.43 61.04
N LYS A 1030 15.79 -20.85 60.52
CA LYS A 1030 17.15 -20.86 61.06
C LYS A 1030 17.54 -19.47 61.55
N VAL A 1031 17.58 -19.31 62.87
CA VAL A 1031 17.93 -18.05 63.56
C VAL A 1031 19.26 -17.40 63.11
N ALA A 1032 20.19 -18.17 62.53
CA ALA A 1032 21.47 -17.63 62.10
C ALA A 1032 21.45 -16.99 60.70
N ASP A 1033 20.49 -17.39 59.87
CA ASP A 1033 20.48 -17.15 58.43
C ASP A 1033 19.18 -16.40 58.03
N ASP A 1034 18.02 -16.79 58.58
CA ASP A 1034 16.71 -16.33 58.15
C ASP A 1034 16.20 -15.10 58.89
N THR A 1035 15.33 -14.31 58.24
CA THR A 1035 14.75 -13.06 58.74
C THR A 1035 13.23 -13.01 58.56
N ILE A 1036 12.52 -12.41 59.51
CA ILE A 1036 11.09 -12.12 59.41
C ILE A 1036 10.88 -10.64 59.06
N LEU A 1037 10.12 -10.37 58.00
CA LEU A 1037 9.76 -9.01 57.56
C LEU A 1037 8.33 -8.68 58.02
N LEU A 1038 8.16 -7.55 58.70
CA LEU A 1038 6.89 -7.07 59.24
C LEU A 1038 6.49 -5.78 58.53
N ASP A 1039 5.43 -5.80 57.75
CA ASP A 1039 4.93 -4.61 57.05
C ASP A 1039 4.33 -3.61 58.03
N ASN A 1040 4.84 -2.37 58.03
CA ASN A 1040 4.46 -1.35 59.00
C ASN A 1040 2.97 -0.93 58.90
N LEU A 1041 2.31 -1.18 57.76
CA LEU A 1041 0.89 -0.91 57.57
C LEU A 1041 0.03 -1.88 58.39
N ILE A 1042 0.50 -3.11 58.54
CA ILE A 1042 -0.16 -4.17 59.32
C ILE A 1042 0.29 -4.11 60.79
N PHE A 1043 1.59 -3.93 61.02
CA PHE A 1043 2.20 -3.95 62.34
C PHE A 1043 2.41 -2.53 62.91
N ALA A 1044 1.47 -1.60 62.70
CA ALA A 1044 1.61 -0.16 62.94
C ALA A 1044 2.15 0.30 64.31
N SER A 1045 2.17 -0.56 65.34
CA SER A 1045 2.68 -0.23 66.68
C SER A 1045 4.11 -0.76 66.96
N VAL A 1046 4.79 -1.38 65.99
CA VAL A 1046 6.16 -1.91 66.16
C VAL A 1046 7.28 -0.90 65.90
N GLY A 1047 6.98 0.22 65.24
CA GLY A 1047 7.96 1.27 64.89
C GLY A 1047 7.87 1.68 63.43
N GLY A 1048 8.84 2.48 62.96
CA GLY A 1048 9.05 2.75 61.53
C GLY A 1048 10.13 1.84 60.95
N ASP A 1049 10.38 1.97 59.65
CA ASP A 1049 11.20 1.05 58.86
C ASP A 1049 12.60 0.82 59.44
N GLY A 1050 13.06 -0.44 59.37
CA GLY A 1050 14.35 -0.89 59.87
C GLY A 1050 14.24 -1.95 60.97
N ALA A 1051 15.33 -2.15 61.72
CA ALA A 1051 15.40 -3.21 62.73
C ALA A 1051 14.35 -3.01 63.86
N LEU A 1052 13.71 -4.11 64.28
CA LEU A 1052 12.77 -4.08 65.39
C LEU A 1052 13.43 -3.57 66.67
N ALA A 1053 12.76 -2.66 67.39
CA ALA A 1053 13.30 -2.11 68.63
C ALA A 1053 13.53 -3.22 69.67
N LEU A 1054 14.69 -3.19 70.34
CA LEU A 1054 15.11 -4.24 71.29
C LEU A 1054 14.09 -4.51 72.42
N GLY A 1055 13.33 -3.48 72.82
CA GLY A 1055 12.29 -3.58 73.86
C GLY A 1055 10.91 -4.00 73.34
N SER A 1056 10.76 -4.20 72.03
CA SER A 1056 9.49 -4.56 71.39
C SER A 1056 9.37 -6.06 71.10
N PHE A 1057 10.39 -6.85 71.42
CA PHE A 1057 10.38 -8.30 71.26
C PHE A 1057 10.59 -9.02 72.60
N TYR A 1058 9.77 -10.03 72.89
CA TYR A 1058 9.96 -10.90 74.04
C TYR A 1058 9.70 -12.38 73.73
N LYS A 1059 10.61 -13.24 74.18
CA LYS A 1059 10.43 -14.70 74.17
C LYS A 1059 9.97 -15.19 75.54
N SER A 1060 8.90 -15.98 75.56
CA SER A 1060 8.21 -16.41 76.76
C SER A 1060 7.91 -17.91 76.75
N ALA A 1061 7.85 -18.53 77.92
CA ALA A 1061 7.26 -19.86 78.05
C ALA A 1061 5.75 -19.70 78.26
N ALA A 1062 4.93 -20.31 77.40
CA ALA A 1062 3.47 -20.15 77.33
C ALA A 1062 2.96 -18.79 76.81
N GLY A 1063 3.81 -18.02 76.10
CA GLY A 1063 3.36 -16.91 75.24
C GLY A 1063 2.87 -15.63 75.93
N ALA A 1064 3.25 -15.37 77.18
CA ALA A 1064 2.88 -14.13 77.89
C ALA A 1064 3.97 -13.04 77.76
N ALA A 1065 3.58 -11.78 77.52
CA ALA A 1065 4.50 -10.63 77.51
C ALA A 1065 5.23 -10.43 78.85
N HIS A 1066 6.42 -9.82 78.81
CA HIS A 1066 7.18 -9.41 79.97
C HIS A 1066 6.63 -8.12 80.58
N ASP A 1067 6.40 -7.13 79.73
CA ASP A 1067 5.87 -5.83 80.08
C ASP A 1067 4.99 -5.25 78.94
N ALA A 1068 4.66 -3.96 79.04
CA ALA A 1068 3.74 -3.31 78.10
C ALA A 1068 4.43 -2.73 76.86
N ASP A 1069 5.76 -2.82 76.75
CA ASP A 1069 6.52 -2.35 75.59
C ASP A 1069 6.72 -3.48 74.55
N ASP A 1070 6.56 -4.74 74.95
CA ASP A 1070 6.57 -5.90 74.08
C ASP A 1070 5.43 -5.82 73.03
N ARG A 1071 5.79 -5.95 71.76
CA ARG A 1071 4.85 -5.94 70.62
C ARG A 1071 4.84 -7.28 69.91
N ILE A 1072 6.00 -7.92 69.75
CA ILE A 1072 6.14 -9.25 69.14
C ILE A 1072 6.52 -10.25 70.24
N ILE A 1073 5.73 -11.31 70.37
CA ILE A 1073 5.88 -12.31 71.44
C ILE A 1073 6.08 -13.68 70.81
N TYR A 1074 7.17 -14.37 71.17
CA TYR A 1074 7.44 -15.75 70.76
C TYR A 1074 7.21 -16.72 71.93
N ASP A 1075 6.26 -17.63 71.79
CA ASP A 1075 6.04 -18.72 72.74
C ASP A 1075 6.99 -19.89 72.46
N THR A 1076 7.97 -20.07 73.33
CA THR A 1076 8.99 -21.13 73.21
C THR A 1076 8.45 -22.55 73.34
N ASP A 1077 7.32 -22.76 74.05
CA ASP A 1077 6.72 -24.09 74.27
C ASP A 1077 5.87 -24.55 73.08
N SER A 1078 5.16 -23.62 72.45
CA SER A 1078 4.26 -23.90 71.33
C SER A 1078 4.86 -23.55 69.96
N GLY A 1079 5.78 -22.57 69.90
CA GLY A 1079 6.37 -22.04 68.68
C GLY A 1079 5.61 -20.84 68.08
N ILE A 1080 4.54 -20.36 68.74
CA ILE A 1080 3.64 -19.34 68.20
C ILE A 1080 4.28 -17.94 68.30
N LEU A 1081 4.16 -17.15 67.23
CA LEU A 1081 4.37 -15.70 67.23
C LEU A 1081 3.04 -14.96 67.36
N SER A 1082 3.03 -13.89 68.14
CA SER A 1082 1.85 -13.06 68.34
C SER A 1082 2.21 -11.58 68.40
N TYR A 1083 1.31 -10.74 67.90
CA TYR A 1083 1.40 -9.30 67.89
C TYR A 1083 0.45 -8.68 68.91
N ASP A 1084 1.00 -7.97 69.90
CA ASP A 1084 0.27 -7.26 70.96
C ASP A 1084 0.27 -5.75 70.70
N ALA A 1085 -0.65 -5.31 69.83
CA ALA A 1085 -0.74 -3.90 69.41
C ALA A 1085 -0.98 -2.93 70.57
N ASP A 1086 -1.68 -3.34 71.63
CA ASP A 1086 -2.04 -2.47 72.76
C ASP A 1086 -1.13 -2.62 73.98
N GLY A 1087 -0.20 -3.58 73.96
CA GLY A 1087 0.76 -3.83 75.03
C GLY A 1087 0.12 -4.33 76.33
N SER A 1088 -1.06 -4.95 76.26
CA SER A 1088 -1.79 -5.40 77.45
C SER A 1088 -1.28 -6.73 78.03
N GLY A 1089 -0.49 -7.49 77.26
CA GLY A 1089 0.25 -8.67 77.69
C GLY A 1089 -0.58 -9.93 78.03
N GLN A 1090 -1.90 -9.89 77.88
CA GLN A 1090 -2.80 -11.02 78.15
C GLN A 1090 -4.06 -11.00 77.26
N GLY A 1091 -4.15 -11.92 76.29
CA GLY A 1091 -5.42 -12.32 75.66
C GLY A 1091 -5.97 -11.41 74.55
N ALA A 1092 -5.27 -10.34 74.18
CA ALA A 1092 -5.59 -9.48 73.03
C ALA A 1092 -4.55 -9.56 71.89
N ALA A 1093 -3.43 -10.28 72.09
CA ALA A 1093 -2.41 -10.46 71.06
C ALA A 1093 -2.92 -11.36 69.93
N VAL A 1094 -2.78 -10.91 68.68
CA VAL A 1094 -3.20 -11.63 67.48
C VAL A 1094 -2.08 -12.56 67.05
N GLN A 1095 -2.39 -13.85 66.86
CA GLN A 1095 -1.44 -14.81 66.32
C GLN A 1095 -1.28 -14.57 64.83
N PHE A 1096 -0.04 -14.61 64.33
CA PHE A 1096 0.23 -14.40 62.91
C PHE A 1096 1.16 -15.46 62.30
N ALA A 1097 1.98 -16.13 63.12
CA ALA A 1097 2.84 -17.19 62.61
C ALA A 1097 3.10 -18.29 63.65
N HIS A 1098 3.50 -19.46 63.15
CA HIS A 1098 3.93 -20.62 63.90
C HIS A 1098 5.30 -21.10 63.40
N LEU A 1099 6.24 -21.26 64.32
CA LEU A 1099 7.61 -21.73 64.05
C LEU A 1099 7.90 -23.00 64.84
N ASN A 1100 9.09 -23.57 64.62
CA ASN A 1100 9.63 -24.62 65.47
C ASN A 1100 9.74 -24.15 66.94
N THR A 1101 9.54 -25.05 67.90
CA THR A 1101 9.65 -24.75 69.34
C THR A 1101 11.11 -24.57 69.76
N ASN A 1102 11.35 -23.80 70.82
CA ASN A 1102 12.67 -23.59 71.44
C ASN A 1102 13.75 -22.94 70.54
N LEU A 1103 13.35 -22.07 69.60
CA LEU A 1103 14.29 -21.24 68.85
C LEU A 1103 14.87 -20.12 69.72
N ASP A 1104 16.13 -19.73 69.48
CA ASP A 1104 16.81 -18.67 70.24
C ASP A 1104 16.59 -17.27 69.64
N LEU A 1105 15.34 -16.94 69.30
CA LEU A 1105 14.98 -15.68 68.64
C LEU A 1105 15.33 -14.43 69.48
N SER A 1106 15.54 -13.33 68.77
CA SER A 1106 15.83 -11.98 69.25
C SER A 1106 15.19 -10.91 68.36
N ALA A 1107 15.20 -9.65 68.80
CA ALA A 1107 14.71 -8.54 67.98
C ALA A 1107 15.50 -8.34 66.66
N ALA A 1108 16.72 -8.88 66.55
CA ALA A 1108 17.53 -8.76 65.33
C ALA A 1108 17.03 -9.64 64.18
N ASP A 1109 16.20 -10.64 64.47
CA ASP A 1109 15.65 -11.57 63.48
C ASP A 1109 14.39 -10.99 62.80
N PHE A 1110 14.03 -9.74 63.13
CA PHE A 1110 12.85 -9.03 62.62
C PHE A 1110 13.24 -7.68 62.01
N ILE A 1111 12.75 -7.41 60.81
CA ILE A 1111 12.86 -6.12 60.12
C ILE A 1111 11.46 -5.58 59.85
N VAL A 1112 11.25 -4.31 60.16
CA VAL A 1112 10.04 -3.55 59.82
C VAL A 1112 10.25 -2.94 58.43
N ILE A 1113 9.32 -3.16 57.51
CA ILE A 1113 9.37 -2.64 56.14
C ILE A 1113 8.20 -1.71 55.85
#